data_AF-A0AAN6UT66-F1
#
_entry.id   AF-A0AAN6UT66-F1
#
_cell.length_a   1.000
_cell.length_b   1.000
_cell.length_c   1.000
_cell.angle_alpha   90.00
_cell.angle_beta   90.00
_cell.angle_gamma   90.00
#
_symmetry.space_group_name_H-M   'P 1'
#
loop_
_entity.id
_entity.type
_entity.pdbx_description
1 polymer ?
#
loop_
_entity_poly.entity_id
_entity_poly.type
_entity_poly.pdbx_seq_one_letter_code
_entity_poly.pdbx_strand_id
1 'polypeptide(L)'
;MGKRGAKWKLLALQVASVQKILSRLALSNKRFGKTLQLSLLLTKALVARSPATAAGLTKTTAAARSSRNSNNTKSTPQGALLLHLIRPCLDLAPWIYSLVFLTRLPFFPIPTLTHAMASIASSTAFSSPDISTPRSISPSSVVSARSSQSSITATQHLSTSSPRRITASHPMSPVDIAATEETMRMANLDTLRGYAQNHYGEVQQPATTEYLDPTDALGYQVLNEPMWNKGLSFTPEQRVAKNLTGLIPHVMEDTNKQCERALKMIRTRQTSIDKYLYLSTLKSQNSDLFYRLLIDNAKEMMPLVYTPTIGDVCLQYSTLYTRPEALYISIKQRKSIKTILRNWPYPNPEICVVTDGSRILGLGDLGVNGVGIPIGKLALYTGAAGIHPDKTLPIVLDCGTANETNLKDPLYLGLRAKRVPVAEQQEFMDEFMQAAAEVHPKMVVQFEDFESEKAFNYLERYRHTHKCFNDDIQGTGAVVLGGYIGAVNLSGVPIEEQRLVFMGAGSAGVGVAKQLLEYYTKRGLSEQAARDKFWLVDTKGLVTKDRGDKLAEHKKYFARTDNNGLQFRTLEEVIEYVKPTALVGLTATYGIFTESVIGALKASVDAGGPGRRPILFPLSNPLTKAECTFEQAVTWTDGTVIFASGSPFSSFTVKSDDQDITYHPNQGNNVYVFPGIGLGTILAKASRVTDNMIYTSAAALAGTLNAEEVQMGLIYPHIERVRDASLIVAREVMKAARRDGVSELPEEQWLEWEEWGDPALDRFIKSRIYDPQL
;
A
#
# COMPACT_ATOMS: atom_id res chain seq x y z
N MET A 1 -59.24 5.79 -15.21
CA MET A 1 -59.58 7.13 -14.66
C MET A 1 -60.35 6.95 -13.36
N GLY A 2 -60.11 7.81 -12.36
CA GLY A 2 -60.98 7.98 -11.19
C GLY A 2 -60.71 7.10 -9.96
N LYS A 3 -59.59 7.35 -9.24
CA LYS A 3 -59.39 7.22 -7.76
C LYS A 3 -57.91 7.15 -7.34
N ARG A 4 -56.95 6.95 -8.27
CA ARG A 4 -55.51 7.05 -7.97
C ARG A 4 -54.92 8.47 -8.10
N GLY A 5 -55.59 9.39 -8.79
CA GLY A 5 -55.10 10.78 -8.99
C GLY A 5 -55.28 11.72 -7.79
N ALA A 6 -56.15 11.39 -6.82
CA ALA A 6 -56.43 12.26 -5.67
C ALA A 6 -55.36 12.19 -4.57
N LYS A 7 -54.71 11.03 -4.38
CA LYS A 7 -53.63 10.86 -3.39
C LYS A 7 -52.33 11.56 -3.84
N TRP A 8 -52.02 11.57 -5.13
CA TRP A 8 -50.83 12.24 -5.65
C TRP A 8 -50.95 13.77 -5.66
N LYS A 9 -52.14 14.32 -5.87
CA LYS A 9 -52.39 15.77 -5.70
C LYS A 9 -52.26 16.23 -4.24
N LEU A 10 -52.70 15.42 -3.28
CA LEU A 10 -52.58 15.76 -1.86
C LEU A 10 -51.12 15.72 -1.37
N LEU A 11 -50.35 14.73 -1.85
CA LEU A 11 -48.92 14.61 -1.53
C LEU A 11 -48.10 15.73 -2.18
N ALA A 12 -48.39 16.10 -3.43
CA ALA A 12 -47.73 17.22 -4.11
C ALA A 12 -48.04 18.58 -3.43
N LEU A 13 -49.27 18.78 -2.93
CA LEU A 13 -49.64 19.99 -2.18
C LEU A 13 -48.98 20.04 -0.79
N GLN A 14 -48.77 18.90 -0.13
CA GLN A 14 -48.05 18.81 1.14
C GLN A 14 -46.55 19.05 0.96
N VAL A 15 -45.93 18.48 -0.08
CA VAL A 15 -44.50 18.69 -0.38
C VAL A 15 -44.24 20.14 -0.79
N ALA A 16 -45.09 20.75 -1.62
CA ALA A 16 -44.97 22.16 -1.99
C ALA A 16 -45.15 23.10 -0.79
N SER A 17 -46.03 22.75 0.16
CA SER A 17 -46.24 23.54 1.39
C SER A 17 -45.04 23.44 2.34
N VAL A 18 -44.42 22.27 2.47
CA VAL A 18 -43.21 22.07 3.28
C VAL A 18 -42.00 22.77 2.65
N GLN A 19 -41.84 22.71 1.33
CA GLN A 19 -40.79 23.46 0.63
C GLN A 19 -40.95 24.98 0.79
N LYS A 20 -42.19 25.49 0.78
CA LYS A 20 -42.49 26.94 0.99
C LYS A 20 -42.29 27.39 2.44
N ILE A 21 -42.43 26.47 3.42
CA ILE A 21 -42.16 26.73 4.83
C ILE A 21 -40.66 26.71 5.10
N LEU A 22 -39.92 25.75 4.52
CA LEU A 22 -38.46 25.65 4.66
C LEU A 22 -37.73 26.79 3.96
N SER A 23 -38.19 27.23 2.79
CA SER A 23 -37.61 28.39 2.10
C SER A 23 -37.92 29.73 2.80
N ARG A 24 -39.02 29.83 3.55
CA ARG A 24 -39.30 30.99 4.42
C ARG A 24 -38.54 30.96 5.75
N LEU A 25 -38.17 29.79 6.26
CA LEU A 25 -37.35 29.63 7.47
C LEU A 25 -35.85 29.87 7.20
N ALA A 26 -35.37 29.65 5.98
CA ALA A 26 -33.99 29.92 5.59
C ALA A 26 -33.64 31.41 5.45
N LEU A 27 -34.64 32.31 5.44
CA LEU A 27 -34.46 33.75 5.18
C LEU A 27 -34.64 34.66 6.41
N SER A 28 -34.73 34.14 7.63
CA SER A 28 -34.84 34.97 8.84
C SER A 28 -33.95 34.48 9.96
N ASN A 29 -32.70 34.94 9.95
CA ASN A 29 -31.72 34.71 10.99
C ASN A 29 -32.00 35.67 12.17
N LYS A 30 -32.94 35.30 13.07
CA LYS A 30 -33.12 35.82 14.45
C LYS A 30 -34.41 35.23 15.06
N ARG A 31 -34.35 34.04 15.67
CA ARG A 31 -35.22 33.54 16.77
C ARG A 31 -34.98 32.05 17.07
N PHE A 32 -33.79 31.71 17.57
CA PHE A 32 -33.50 30.34 18.03
C PHE A 32 -33.96 30.07 19.48
N GLY A 33 -34.24 31.12 20.27
CA GLY A 33 -34.59 30.99 21.70
C GLY A 33 -36.03 30.57 22.02
N LYS A 34 -37.00 30.73 21.11
CA LYS A 34 -38.42 30.40 21.38
C LYS A 34 -38.81 28.95 21.09
N THR A 35 -38.05 28.25 20.26
CA THR A 35 -38.31 26.83 19.90
C THR A 35 -37.92 25.88 21.04
N LEU A 36 -36.92 26.25 21.85
CA LEU A 36 -36.46 25.47 23.00
C LEU A 36 -37.43 25.51 24.20
N GLN A 37 -38.22 26.58 24.31
CA GLN A 37 -39.22 26.73 25.38
C GLN A 37 -40.49 25.90 25.12
N LEU A 38 -40.84 25.71 23.84
CA LEU A 38 -42.01 24.93 23.44
C LEU A 38 -41.78 23.41 23.58
N SER A 39 -40.56 22.94 23.31
CA SER A 39 -40.18 21.53 23.52
C SER A 39 -40.16 21.16 25.00
N LEU A 40 -39.67 22.04 25.88
CA LEU A 40 -39.64 21.79 27.32
C LEU A 40 -41.04 21.72 27.97
N LEU A 41 -42.01 22.47 27.44
CA LEU A 41 -43.40 22.47 27.89
C LEU A 41 -44.15 21.19 27.44
N LEU A 42 -43.85 20.67 26.25
CA LEU A 42 -44.38 19.40 25.75
C LEU A 42 -43.84 18.19 26.53
N THR A 43 -42.55 18.21 26.90
CA THR A 43 -41.95 17.14 27.72
C THR A 43 -42.53 17.11 29.14
N LYS A 44 -42.84 18.27 29.74
CA LYS A 44 -43.49 18.33 31.06
C LYS A 44 -44.96 17.87 31.03
N ALA A 45 -45.66 18.02 29.90
CA ALA A 45 -47.04 17.54 29.75
C ALA A 45 -47.14 16.02 29.54
N LEU A 46 -46.10 15.39 28.96
CA LEU A 46 -46.05 13.93 28.71
C LEU A 46 -45.66 13.11 29.94
N VAL A 47 -44.92 13.69 30.90
CA VAL A 47 -44.47 13.00 32.13
C VAL A 47 -45.55 12.97 33.23
N ALA A 48 -46.62 13.77 33.11
CA ALA A 48 -47.65 13.91 34.15
C ALA A 48 -48.86 12.96 34.03
N ARG A 49 -48.83 11.92 33.17
CA ARG A 49 -49.92 10.95 33.04
C ARG A 49 -49.42 9.50 32.96
N SER A 50 -49.24 8.86 34.11
CA SER A 50 -49.66 7.47 34.42
C SER A 50 -48.96 6.95 35.69
N PRO A 51 -49.67 6.71 36.80
CA PRO A 51 -49.15 5.96 37.95
C PRO A 51 -49.72 4.53 37.96
N ALA A 52 -48.84 3.53 37.82
CA ALA A 52 -48.95 2.19 38.41
C ALA A 52 -48.08 1.19 37.62
N THR A 53 -46.98 0.75 38.22
CA THR A 53 -46.47 -0.64 38.27
C THR A 53 -45.00 -0.59 38.68
N ALA A 54 -44.75 -0.47 39.98
CA ALA A 54 -43.43 -0.68 40.58
C ALA A 54 -43.60 -1.62 41.78
N ALA A 55 -43.91 -2.88 41.50
CA ALA A 55 -43.76 -4.02 42.42
C ALA A 55 -44.04 -5.31 41.64
N GLY A 56 -43.00 -6.09 41.33
CA GLY A 56 -43.16 -7.42 40.74
C GLY A 56 -42.29 -7.68 39.52
N LEU A 57 -40.97 -7.51 39.63
CA LEU A 57 -40.00 -8.07 38.67
C LEU A 57 -38.61 -8.21 39.33
N THR A 58 -38.59 -8.86 40.49
CA THR A 58 -37.39 -9.41 41.14
C THR A 58 -37.71 -10.80 41.66
N LYS A 59 -37.97 -11.74 40.75
CA LYS A 59 -37.94 -13.21 40.98
C LYS A 59 -38.40 -13.91 39.69
N THR A 60 -37.47 -14.15 38.75
CA THR A 60 -37.46 -15.27 37.77
C THR A 60 -36.34 -15.06 36.74
N THR A 61 -35.08 -15.24 37.16
CA THR A 61 -33.93 -15.47 36.24
C THR A 61 -33.03 -16.57 36.79
N ALA A 62 -33.63 -17.59 37.42
CA ALA A 62 -32.95 -18.80 37.86
C ALA A 62 -33.86 -20.01 37.63
N ALA A 63 -34.19 -20.31 36.37
CA ALA A 63 -34.69 -21.61 35.89
C ALA A 63 -35.07 -21.53 34.39
N ALA A 64 -34.07 -21.54 33.49
CA ALA A 64 -34.30 -21.86 32.08
C ALA A 64 -32.98 -22.23 31.38
N ARG A 65 -32.24 -23.18 31.96
CA ARG A 65 -31.22 -23.98 31.27
C ARG A 65 -31.59 -25.45 31.45
N SER A 66 -32.60 -25.92 30.74
CA SER A 66 -32.74 -27.34 30.37
C SER A 66 -33.83 -27.53 29.30
N SER A 67 -33.57 -28.42 28.36
CA SER A 67 -34.48 -29.01 27.35
C SER A 67 -34.89 -28.13 26.14
N ARG A 68 -34.33 -28.49 24.97
CA ARG A 68 -34.92 -28.24 23.65
C ARG A 68 -35.50 -29.56 23.16
N ASN A 69 -36.82 -29.62 22.95
CA ASN A 69 -37.44 -30.50 21.96
C ASN A 69 -38.85 -30.00 21.55
N SER A 70 -39.12 -30.10 20.24
CA SER A 70 -40.39 -30.12 19.51
C SER A 70 -41.43 -28.97 19.61
N ASN A 71 -41.63 -28.33 18.46
CA ASN A 71 -42.89 -28.04 17.73
C ASN A 71 -44.07 -27.24 18.34
N ASN A 72 -44.41 -26.18 17.58
CA ASN A 72 -45.75 -25.70 17.19
C ASN A 72 -46.65 -24.98 18.21
N THR A 73 -46.71 -23.64 18.14
CA THR A 73 -47.94 -22.86 18.38
C THR A 73 -47.90 -21.49 17.67
N LYS A 74 -49.00 -21.18 16.97
CA LYS A 74 -49.32 -19.91 16.31
C LYS A 74 -49.42 -18.75 17.31
N SER A 75 -48.90 -17.57 16.96
CA SER A 75 -49.18 -16.29 17.65
C SER A 75 -49.76 -15.25 16.68
N THR A 76 -50.69 -14.44 17.19
CA THR A 76 -51.62 -13.55 16.48
C THR A 76 -51.02 -12.19 16.08
N PRO A 77 -51.60 -11.46 15.09
CA PRO A 77 -50.96 -10.30 14.44
C PRO A 77 -51.07 -8.96 15.20
N GLN A 78 -51.12 -8.98 16.54
CA GLN A 78 -51.20 -7.75 17.36
C GLN A 78 -49.98 -7.52 18.28
N GLY A 79 -49.12 -8.53 18.48
CA GLY A 79 -47.88 -8.37 19.24
C GLY A 79 -46.69 -7.79 18.45
N ALA A 80 -46.70 -7.92 17.12
CA ALA A 80 -45.61 -7.47 16.26
C ALA A 80 -45.57 -5.94 16.04
N LEU A 81 -46.70 -5.25 16.21
CA LEU A 81 -46.78 -3.79 16.00
C LEU A 81 -46.20 -2.99 17.19
N LEU A 82 -46.27 -3.54 18.41
CA LEU A 82 -45.76 -2.88 19.62
C LEU A 82 -44.23 -2.99 19.75
N LEU A 83 -43.65 -4.09 19.24
CA LEU A 83 -42.19 -4.28 19.17
C LEU A 83 -41.52 -3.42 18.09
N HIS A 84 -42.24 -3.03 17.03
CA HIS A 84 -41.73 -2.13 15.99
C HIS A 84 -41.69 -0.66 16.38
N LEU A 85 -42.45 -0.23 17.40
CA LEU A 85 -42.48 1.16 17.86
C LEU A 85 -41.51 1.46 19.01
N ILE A 86 -41.09 0.45 19.78
CA ILE A 86 -40.27 0.65 21.00
C ILE A 86 -38.76 0.51 20.72
N ARG A 87 -38.37 -0.22 19.67
CA ARG A 87 -36.95 -0.45 19.33
C ARG A 87 -36.15 0.83 19.06
N PRO A 88 -36.66 1.84 18.32
CA PRO A 88 -35.92 3.07 18.06
C PRO A 88 -35.71 3.95 19.32
N CYS A 89 -36.53 3.76 20.35
CA CYS A 89 -36.45 4.55 21.60
C CYS A 89 -35.43 3.99 22.59
N LEU A 90 -35.07 2.70 22.49
CA LEU A 90 -34.06 2.08 23.35
C LEU A 90 -32.63 2.35 22.86
N ASP A 91 -32.44 2.57 21.56
CA ASP A 91 -31.12 2.86 20.95
C ASP A 91 -30.65 4.32 21.18
N LEU A 92 -31.53 5.21 21.66
CA LEU A 92 -31.22 6.60 22.02
C LEU A 92 -30.88 6.81 23.50
N ALA A 93 -31.10 5.79 24.35
CA ALA A 93 -30.85 5.88 25.79
C ALA A 93 -29.37 6.14 26.19
N PRO A 94 -28.34 5.66 25.46
CA PRO A 94 -26.94 5.92 25.83
C PRO A 94 -26.52 7.38 25.60
N TRP A 95 -27.11 8.07 24.62
CA TRP A 95 -26.77 9.47 24.29
C TRP A 95 -27.37 10.48 25.26
N ILE A 96 -28.49 10.15 25.89
CA ILE A 96 -29.19 11.02 26.84
C ILE A 96 -28.47 11.03 28.21
N TYR A 97 -27.80 9.94 28.60
CA TYR A 97 -27.04 9.89 29.86
C TYR A 97 -25.73 10.70 29.80
N SER A 98 -25.05 10.76 28.66
CA SER A 98 -23.81 11.55 28.52
C SER A 98 -24.04 13.06 28.46
N LEU A 99 -25.23 13.52 28.05
CA LEU A 99 -25.54 14.95 27.96
C LEU A 99 -25.93 15.57 29.33
N VAL A 100 -26.36 14.75 30.30
CA VAL A 100 -26.80 15.21 31.63
C VAL A 100 -25.64 15.33 32.63
N PHE A 101 -24.49 14.68 32.37
CA PHE A 101 -23.32 14.75 33.26
C PHE A 101 -22.40 15.96 33.04
N LEU A 102 -22.55 16.70 31.94
CA LEU A 102 -21.69 17.84 31.57
C LEU A 102 -22.22 19.22 32.03
N THR A 103 -23.31 19.28 32.81
CA THR A 103 -23.93 20.56 33.21
C THR A 103 -24.03 20.80 34.73
N ARG A 104 -23.27 20.08 35.55
CA ARG A 104 -23.20 20.34 37.00
C ARG A 104 -21.76 20.36 37.54
N LEU A 105 -21.10 21.51 37.43
CA LEU A 105 -20.01 21.90 38.34
C LEU A 105 -20.22 23.37 38.76
N PRO A 106 -20.18 23.70 40.08
CA PRO A 106 -20.35 25.06 40.56
C PRO A 106 -19.03 25.85 40.59
N PHE A 107 -19.13 27.14 40.30
CA PHE A 107 -18.10 28.18 40.45
C PHE A 107 -17.90 28.57 41.93
N PHE A 108 -16.65 28.75 42.35
CA PHE A 108 -16.23 29.54 43.54
C PHE A 108 -14.81 30.13 43.28
N PRO A 109 -14.38 31.20 44.00
CA PRO A 109 -13.66 32.33 43.41
C PRO A 109 -12.18 32.41 43.80
N ILE A 110 -11.45 33.26 43.07
CA ILE A 110 -10.05 33.65 43.26
C ILE A 110 -9.89 34.56 44.48
N PRO A 111 -8.78 34.45 45.24
CA PRO A 111 -8.20 35.60 45.94
C PRO A 111 -6.74 35.90 45.51
N THR A 112 -6.42 37.19 45.55
CA THR A 112 -5.18 37.87 45.16
C THR A 112 -4.14 38.00 46.29
N LEU A 113 -2.85 38.01 45.87
CA LEU A 113 -1.67 38.77 46.36
C LEU A 113 -1.16 38.58 47.81
N THR A 114 0.14 38.24 47.96
CA THR A 114 1.21 39.13 48.51
C THR A 114 2.60 38.45 48.62
N HIS A 115 3.64 39.28 48.53
CA HIS A 115 5.10 38.99 48.57
C HIS A 115 5.68 38.72 49.97
N ALA A 116 6.78 37.95 50.02
CA ALA A 116 8.03 38.21 50.77
C ALA A 116 9.11 37.19 50.30
N MET A 117 10.15 37.53 49.52
CA MET A 117 11.44 38.16 49.89
C MET A 117 12.24 37.41 50.98
N ALA A 118 13.29 36.69 50.54
CA ALA A 118 14.58 36.63 51.23
C ALA A 118 15.70 36.39 50.19
N SER A 119 16.53 37.43 50.06
CA SER A 119 17.81 37.56 49.36
C SER A 119 18.92 36.88 50.20
N ILE A 120 20.10 36.46 49.69
CA ILE A 120 21.30 37.32 49.53
C ILE A 120 22.45 36.53 48.86
N ALA A 121 22.99 37.15 47.78
CA ALA A 121 24.40 37.38 47.36
C ALA A 121 25.43 36.22 47.37
N SER A 122 26.12 35.85 46.28
CA SER A 122 27.08 36.53 45.37
C SER A 122 28.48 36.80 45.94
N SER A 123 29.51 36.08 45.44
CA SER A 123 30.82 36.66 45.02
C SER A 123 31.81 35.61 44.45
N THR A 124 32.13 35.78 43.16
CA THR A 124 33.45 35.78 42.48
C THR A 124 34.67 34.95 42.97
N ALA A 125 35.12 34.08 42.05
CA ALA A 125 36.43 34.05 41.33
C ALA A 125 37.65 33.20 41.80
N PHE A 126 38.29 32.59 40.78
CA PHE A 126 39.60 31.90 40.66
C PHE A 126 39.76 30.57 41.44
N SER A 127 40.26 29.44 40.91
CA SER A 127 41.36 29.17 39.96
C SER A 127 41.28 27.74 39.37
N SER A 128 42.01 27.52 38.28
CA SER A 128 42.00 26.42 37.28
C SER A 128 42.60 25.05 37.76
N PRO A 129 42.99 24.12 36.85
CA PRO A 129 42.14 23.12 36.15
C PRO A 129 42.71 21.69 36.31
N ASP A 130 42.02 20.64 35.82
CA ASP A 130 42.72 19.53 35.15
C ASP A 130 41.82 18.52 34.41
N ILE A 131 42.37 18.05 33.28
CA ILE A 131 42.03 16.90 32.43
C ILE A 131 40.98 17.13 31.34
N SER A 132 41.54 17.41 30.16
CA SER A 132 40.97 17.45 28.82
C SER A 132 41.25 16.15 28.04
N THR A 133 40.36 15.79 27.12
CA THR A 133 40.61 14.84 26.01
C THR A 133 40.43 15.56 24.68
N PRO A 134 41.42 15.52 23.75
CA PRO A 134 41.38 16.33 22.53
C PRO A 134 40.89 15.60 21.27
N ARG A 135 40.37 16.42 20.34
CA ARG A 135 40.34 16.17 18.89
C ARG A 135 41.70 16.47 18.25
N SER A 136 42.03 15.81 17.14
CA SER A 136 42.94 16.24 16.06
C SER A 136 42.53 15.45 14.80
N ILE A 137 42.29 15.97 13.59
CA ILE A 137 42.99 16.88 12.64
C ILE A 137 44.34 16.35 12.15
N SER A 138 44.40 16.25 10.82
CA SER A 138 45.46 15.83 9.89
C SER A 138 46.88 16.39 10.14
N PRO A 139 47.87 15.87 9.39
CA PRO A 139 48.67 16.80 8.59
C PRO A 139 49.03 16.31 7.18
N SER A 140 49.26 17.31 6.33
CA SER A 140 49.78 17.24 4.97
C SER A 140 51.23 17.74 4.88
N SER A 141 51.93 17.30 3.82
CA SER A 141 53.04 17.97 3.09
C SER A 141 54.48 17.75 3.62
N VAL A 142 55.58 17.72 2.84
CA VAL A 142 55.90 18.24 1.48
C VAL A 142 57.21 17.60 0.90
N VAL A 143 57.40 17.70 -0.45
CA VAL A 143 58.64 17.79 -1.30
C VAL A 143 59.50 16.52 -1.55
N SER A 144 60.06 16.17 -2.72
CA SER A 144 59.93 16.45 -4.18
C SER A 144 61.01 15.61 -4.94
N ALA A 145 60.80 15.43 -6.25
CA ALA A 145 61.78 15.44 -7.36
C ALA A 145 62.37 14.12 -7.96
N ARG A 146 62.00 13.95 -9.24
CA ARG A 146 62.77 13.62 -10.47
C ARG A 146 63.04 12.17 -10.94
N SER A 147 62.75 12.04 -12.24
CA SER A 147 63.06 11.05 -13.30
C SER A 147 64.50 10.48 -13.29
N SER A 148 64.88 9.38 -13.96
CA SER A 148 64.62 8.98 -15.36
C SER A 148 65.23 7.59 -15.68
N GLN A 149 64.76 6.97 -16.78
CA GLN A 149 65.49 6.17 -17.79
C GLN A 149 65.92 4.68 -17.58
N SER A 150 65.37 3.88 -18.50
CA SER A 150 66.04 3.03 -19.51
C SER A 150 66.54 1.59 -19.21
N SER A 151 65.91 0.66 -19.93
CA SER A 151 66.47 -0.41 -20.79
C SER A 151 67.42 -1.47 -20.22
N ILE A 152 67.06 -2.75 -20.41
CA ILE A 152 67.99 -3.80 -20.89
C ILE A 152 67.27 -4.70 -21.90
N THR A 153 68.02 -5.00 -22.95
CA THR A 153 67.69 -5.64 -24.23
C THR A 153 68.20 -7.08 -24.26
N ALA A 154 67.48 -7.93 -25.00
CA ALA A 154 67.86 -9.13 -25.77
C ALA A 154 68.83 -10.21 -25.21
N THR A 155 68.46 -11.47 -25.49
CA THR A 155 69.34 -12.34 -26.28
C THR A 155 68.55 -13.32 -27.14
N GLN A 156 69.00 -13.46 -28.39
CA GLN A 156 68.48 -14.24 -29.50
C GLN A 156 68.96 -15.69 -29.49
N HIS A 157 68.22 -16.60 -30.15
CA HIS A 157 68.63 -17.41 -31.33
C HIS A 157 67.67 -18.61 -31.50
N LEU A 158 66.84 -18.64 -32.54
CA LEU A 158 67.01 -19.30 -33.86
C LEU A 158 67.15 -20.84 -33.81
N SER A 159 66.20 -21.58 -34.39
CA SER A 159 66.32 -22.17 -35.74
C SER A 159 65.27 -23.26 -36.07
N THR A 160 64.61 -23.06 -37.22
CA THR A 160 64.26 -24.01 -38.31
C THR A 160 63.66 -25.40 -38.03
N SER A 161 62.43 -25.64 -38.50
CA SER A 161 62.09 -26.52 -39.65
C SER A 161 60.64 -27.06 -39.58
N SER A 162 59.89 -26.91 -40.68
CA SER A 162 58.79 -27.80 -41.08
C SER A 162 59.36 -28.87 -42.04
N PRO A 163 58.73 -30.02 -42.37
CA PRO A 163 57.28 -30.30 -42.35
C PRO A 163 56.86 -31.75 -41.95
N ARG A 164 55.61 -31.98 -41.49
CA ARG A 164 54.73 -33.06 -41.99
C ARG A 164 53.41 -33.18 -41.23
N ARG A 165 52.41 -33.52 -42.02
CA ARG A 165 50.99 -33.79 -41.73
C ARG A 165 50.84 -35.18 -41.09
N ILE A 166 50.31 -35.28 -39.87
CA ILE A 166 49.65 -36.49 -39.33
C ILE A 166 48.46 -36.05 -38.46
N THR A 167 47.33 -36.69 -38.72
CA THR A 167 46.03 -36.55 -38.05
C THR A 167 45.97 -37.27 -36.69
N ALA A 168 45.10 -36.77 -35.82
CA ALA A 168 44.37 -37.42 -34.71
C ALA A 168 44.78 -37.09 -33.26
N SER A 169 43.74 -36.69 -32.51
CA SER A 169 43.59 -36.61 -31.04
C SER A 169 44.53 -35.71 -30.23
N HIS A 170 44.05 -34.52 -29.89
CA HIS A 170 44.41 -33.85 -28.63
C HIS A 170 43.17 -33.75 -27.73
N PRO A 171 43.08 -34.50 -26.63
CA PRO A 171 42.37 -34.02 -25.45
C PRO A 171 43.24 -32.93 -24.82
N MET A 172 42.66 -32.09 -23.95
CA MET A 172 43.29 -30.90 -23.33
C MET A 172 43.00 -29.61 -24.11
N SER A 173 41.74 -29.18 -24.07
CA SER A 173 41.48 -27.74 -23.93
C SER A 173 42.24 -27.24 -22.70
N PRO A 174 42.84 -26.03 -22.73
CA PRO A 174 43.48 -25.48 -21.54
C PRO A 174 42.45 -25.42 -20.41
N VAL A 175 42.79 -26.04 -19.28
CA VAL A 175 41.97 -25.99 -18.07
C VAL A 175 41.95 -24.53 -17.63
N ASP A 176 40.77 -23.93 -17.64
CA ASP A 176 40.58 -22.58 -17.12
C ASP A 176 40.71 -22.63 -15.59
N ILE A 177 41.92 -22.30 -15.12
CA ILE A 177 42.28 -22.31 -13.70
C ILE A 177 41.36 -21.36 -12.92
N ALA A 178 40.99 -20.21 -13.50
CA ALA A 178 40.11 -19.26 -12.85
C ALA A 178 38.68 -19.80 -12.72
N ALA A 179 38.16 -20.47 -13.77
CA ALA A 179 36.86 -21.13 -13.69
C ALA A 179 36.86 -22.30 -12.70
N THR A 180 37.98 -23.01 -12.58
CA THR A 180 38.14 -24.14 -11.65
C THR A 180 38.24 -23.65 -10.20
N GLU A 181 39.02 -22.59 -9.95
CA GLU A 181 39.12 -21.93 -8.64
C GLU A 181 37.78 -21.35 -8.20
N GLU A 182 37.04 -20.72 -9.12
CA GLU A 182 35.69 -20.22 -8.83
C GLU A 182 34.72 -21.37 -8.53
N THR A 183 34.78 -22.47 -9.29
CA THR A 183 33.97 -23.67 -9.02
C THR A 183 34.29 -24.27 -7.65
N MET A 184 35.57 -24.35 -7.28
CA MET A 184 36.00 -24.82 -5.95
C MET A 184 35.56 -23.86 -4.84
N ARG A 185 35.64 -22.54 -5.07
CA ARG A 185 35.16 -21.52 -4.14
C ARG A 185 33.66 -21.63 -3.91
N MET A 186 32.90 -21.79 -5.00
CA MET A 186 31.44 -21.95 -4.95
C MET A 186 31.04 -23.27 -4.28
N ALA A 187 31.79 -24.35 -4.52
CA ALA A 187 31.61 -25.62 -3.82
C ALA A 187 31.95 -25.50 -2.32
N ASN A 188 32.94 -24.69 -1.94
CA ASN A 188 33.25 -24.41 -0.53
C ASN A 188 32.17 -23.57 0.17
N LEU A 189 31.38 -22.79 -0.57
CA LEU A 189 30.20 -22.09 -0.03
C LEU A 189 29.02 -23.05 0.21
N ASP A 190 28.96 -24.18 -0.52
CA ASP A 190 28.04 -25.29 -0.26
C ASP A 190 28.54 -26.16 0.91
N THR A 191 28.49 -25.57 2.11
CA THR A 191 29.00 -26.19 3.35
C THR A 191 28.24 -27.46 3.76
N LEU A 192 27.03 -27.68 3.23
CA LEU A 192 26.19 -28.85 3.49
C LEU A 192 25.92 -29.60 2.18
N ARG A 193 26.63 -30.72 1.95
CA ARG A 193 26.54 -31.61 0.77
C ARG A 193 25.12 -31.66 0.16
N GLY A 194 24.80 -30.80 -0.81
CA GLY A 194 23.48 -30.83 -1.44
C GLY A 194 22.96 -29.53 -2.05
N TYR A 195 23.45 -28.35 -1.65
CA TYR A 195 22.90 -27.08 -2.18
C TYR A 195 23.27 -26.86 -3.66
N ALA A 196 24.46 -27.28 -4.09
CA ALA A 196 24.97 -27.15 -5.45
C ALA A 196 24.55 -28.31 -6.38
N GLN A 197 23.58 -29.15 -5.97
CA GLN A 197 23.08 -30.20 -6.87
C GLN A 197 22.37 -29.57 -8.09
N ASN A 198 22.55 -30.18 -9.25
CA ASN A 198 21.87 -29.77 -10.49
C ASN A 198 20.53 -30.49 -10.70
N HIS A 199 20.27 -31.55 -9.93
CA HIS A 199 19.07 -32.36 -10.02
C HIS A 199 18.41 -32.47 -8.65
N TYR A 200 17.17 -32.01 -8.54
CA TYR A 200 16.36 -32.17 -7.35
C TYR A 200 15.22 -33.13 -7.70
N GLY A 201 15.10 -34.19 -6.92
CA GLY A 201 13.93 -35.06 -6.98
C GLY A 201 12.67 -34.30 -6.62
N GLU A 202 11.52 -34.87 -6.97
CA GLU A 202 10.26 -34.40 -6.42
C GLU A 202 10.27 -34.53 -4.90
N VAL A 203 9.83 -33.48 -4.18
CA VAL A 203 9.75 -33.48 -2.72
C VAL A 203 8.69 -34.49 -2.31
N GLN A 204 9.14 -35.62 -1.76
CA GLN A 204 8.28 -36.66 -1.19
C GLN A 204 7.99 -36.33 0.27
N GLN A 205 6.71 -36.21 0.63
CA GLN A 205 6.28 -36.02 2.01
C GLN A 205 5.84 -37.35 2.62
N PRO A 206 6.55 -37.88 3.63
CA PRO A 206 6.16 -39.13 4.26
C PRO A 206 4.89 -38.98 5.13
N ALA A 207 4.58 -37.75 5.56
CA ALA A 207 3.40 -37.43 6.35
C ALA A 207 2.88 -36.04 5.95
N THR A 208 1.57 -35.84 6.09
CA THR A 208 0.93 -34.53 5.94
C THR A 208 1.12 -33.69 7.19
N THR A 209 1.29 -32.38 7.04
CA THR A 209 1.31 -31.44 8.16
C THR A 209 -0.05 -31.44 8.87
N GLU A 210 -0.09 -31.81 10.15
CA GLU A 210 -1.27 -31.69 10.99
C GLU A 210 -1.28 -30.31 11.66
N TYR A 211 -2.38 -29.57 11.50
CA TYR A 211 -2.58 -28.28 12.13
C TYR A 211 -3.25 -28.47 13.49
N LEU A 212 -2.66 -27.89 14.54
CA LEU A 212 -3.24 -27.90 15.88
C LEU A 212 -4.41 -26.92 15.93
N ASP A 213 -5.57 -27.36 16.42
CA ASP A 213 -6.70 -26.46 16.66
C ASP A 213 -6.32 -25.46 17.78
N PRO A 214 -6.53 -24.15 17.59
CA PRO A 214 -6.27 -23.16 18.64
C PRO A 214 -6.97 -23.46 19.97
N THR A 215 -8.10 -24.19 19.97
CA THR A 215 -8.78 -24.61 21.20
C THR A 215 -7.99 -25.62 22.01
N ASP A 216 -7.17 -26.43 21.34
CA ASP A 216 -6.43 -27.54 21.92
C ASP A 216 -4.99 -27.14 22.32
N ALA A 217 -4.50 -26.02 21.78
CA ALA A 217 -3.19 -25.48 22.13
C ALA A 217 -3.11 -25.06 23.61
N LEU A 218 -2.00 -25.41 24.28
CA LEU A 218 -1.72 -25.10 25.68
C LEU A 218 -0.28 -24.61 25.89
N GLY A 219 -0.04 -23.87 26.99
CA GLY A 219 1.29 -23.47 27.43
C GLY A 219 2.06 -22.70 26.36
N TYR A 220 3.31 -23.10 26.12
CA TYR A 220 4.19 -22.46 25.13
C TYR A 220 3.69 -22.57 23.68
N GLN A 221 2.82 -23.52 23.35
CA GLN A 221 2.22 -23.57 22.00
C GLN A 221 1.41 -22.29 21.72
N VAL A 222 0.69 -21.79 22.73
CA VAL A 222 -0.08 -20.54 22.64
C VAL A 222 0.84 -19.32 22.58
N LEU A 223 1.94 -19.33 23.34
CA LEU A 223 2.85 -18.18 23.43
C LEU A 223 3.78 -18.05 22.21
N ASN A 224 4.09 -19.16 21.53
CA ASN A 224 4.98 -19.18 20.38
C ASN A 224 4.24 -18.97 19.04
N GLU A 225 2.93 -19.18 19.00
CA GLU A 225 2.13 -18.93 17.80
C GLU A 225 1.66 -17.46 17.77
N PRO A 226 2.21 -16.60 16.88
CA PRO A 226 1.91 -15.17 16.88
C PRO A 226 0.44 -14.83 16.65
N MET A 227 -0.36 -15.71 16.06
CA MET A 227 -1.80 -15.49 15.90
C MET A 227 -2.60 -15.72 17.19
N TRP A 228 -2.05 -16.48 18.15
CA TRP A 228 -2.73 -16.85 19.39
C TRP A 228 -2.20 -16.08 20.58
N ASN A 229 -0.95 -15.62 20.51
CA ASN A 229 -0.29 -14.92 21.59
C ASN A 229 -0.83 -13.50 21.78
N LYS A 230 -1.46 -13.26 22.93
CA LYS A 230 -1.99 -11.95 23.35
C LYS A 230 -1.02 -11.17 24.24
N GLY A 231 0.21 -11.65 24.44
CA GLY A 231 1.18 -11.08 25.36
C GLY A 231 0.63 -11.05 26.79
N LEU A 232 0.51 -9.86 27.37
CA LEU A 232 0.02 -9.69 28.74
C LEU A 232 -1.50 -9.51 28.84
N SER A 233 -2.22 -9.55 27.71
CA SER A 233 -3.68 -9.38 27.63
C SER A 233 -4.50 -10.65 27.84
N PHE A 234 -3.87 -11.79 28.17
CA PHE A 234 -4.62 -12.97 28.61
C PHE A 234 -5.33 -12.72 29.94
N THR A 235 -6.64 -12.97 29.99
CA THR A 235 -7.44 -12.89 31.22
C THR A 235 -7.04 -13.97 32.23
N PRO A 236 -7.39 -13.85 33.53
CA PRO A 236 -7.09 -14.89 34.51
C PRO A 236 -7.63 -16.27 34.12
N GLU A 237 -8.85 -16.30 33.56
CA GLU A 237 -9.51 -17.54 33.13
C GLU A 237 -8.76 -18.16 31.94
N GLN A 238 -8.34 -17.34 30.97
CA GLN A 238 -7.53 -17.81 29.84
C GLN A 238 -6.19 -18.36 30.32
N ARG A 239 -5.53 -17.68 31.27
CA ARG A 239 -4.24 -18.12 31.82
C ARG A 239 -4.36 -19.49 32.50
N VAL A 240 -5.44 -19.74 33.24
CA VAL A 240 -5.70 -21.06 33.84
C VAL A 240 -6.05 -22.08 32.77
N ALA A 241 -7.04 -21.79 31.92
CA ALA A 241 -7.53 -22.72 30.90
C ALA A 241 -6.47 -23.13 29.87
N LYS A 242 -5.50 -22.25 29.61
CA LYS A 242 -4.42 -22.48 28.65
C LYS A 242 -3.07 -22.82 29.29
N ASN A 243 -3.02 -23.11 30.59
CA ASN A 243 -1.77 -23.42 31.31
C ASN A 243 -0.67 -22.34 31.17
N LEU A 244 -1.04 -21.06 31.21
CA LEU A 244 -0.14 -19.91 31.08
C LEU A 244 0.25 -19.29 32.44
N THR A 245 -0.43 -19.66 33.52
CA THR A 245 -0.12 -19.18 34.87
C THR A 245 1.33 -19.51 35.24
N GLY A 246 2.12 -18.47 35.56
CA GLY A 246 3.55 -18.61 35.85
C GLY A 246 4.47 -18.55 34.63
N LEU A 247 3.94 -18.67 33.40
CA LEU A 247 4.73 -18.54 32.17
C LEU A 247 4.86 -17.08 31.70
N ILE A 248 3.90 -16.24 32.07
CA ILE A 248 3.91 -14.79 31.82
C ILE A 248 3.83 -14.02 33.14
N PRO A 249 4.36 -12.77 33.19
CA PRO A 249 4.27 -11.91 34.37
C PRO A 249 2.86 -11.82 34.97
N HIS A 250 2.78 -11.67 36.30
CA HIS A 250 1.49 -11.57 37.00
C HIS A 250 0.64 -10.38 36.53
N VAL A 251 1.27 -9.27 36.16
CA VAL A 251 0.57 -8.09 35.63
C VAL A 251 -0.22 -8.44 34.37
N MET A 252 -1.44 -7.89 34.29
CA MET A 252 -2.30 -7.95 33.11
C MET A 252 -2.36 -6.57 32.48
N GLU A 253 -2.37 -6.53 31.16
CA GLU A 253 -2.42 -5.29 30.39
C GLU A 253 -3.48 -5.35 29.32
N ASP A 254 -4.03 -4.20 28.99
CA ASP A 254 -4.81 -4.04 27.76
C ASP A 254 -3.88 -3.82 26.56
N THR A 255 -4.44 -3.91 25.36
CA THR A 255 -3.71 -3.70 24.11
C THR A 255 -3.09 -2.31 24.04
N ASN A 256 -3.74 -1.29 24.61
CA ASN A 256 -3.25 0.08 24.62
C ASN A 256 -1.93 0.20 25.39
N LYS A 257 -1.83 -0.40 26.59
CA LYS A 257 -0.61 -0.40 27.38
C LYS A 257 0.52 -1.17 26.68
N GLN A 258 0.19 -2.28 26.01
CA GLN A 258 1.17 -3.00 25.18
C GLN A 258 1.67 -2.14 24.01
N CYS A 259 0.78 -1.39 23.35
CA CYS A 259 1.15 -0.44 22.29
C CYS A 259 2.04 0.68 22.82
N GLU A 260 1.74 1.26 23.99
CA GLU A 260 2.61 2.26 24.63
C GLU A 260 4.02 1.71 24.88
N ARG A 261 4.13 0.45 25.35
CA ARG A 261 5.43 -0.20 25.53
C ARG A 261 6.15 -0.36 24.20
N ALA A 262 5.46 -0.85 23.17
CA ALA A 262 6.04 -1.06 21.86
C ALA A 262 6.52 0.25 21.22
N LEU A 263 5.73 1.33 21.35
CA LEU A 263 6.08 2.68 20.91
C LEU A 263 7.32 3.22 21.63
N LYS A 264 7.42 3.02 22.95
CA LYS A 264 8.63 3.39 23.69
C LYS A 264 9.85 2.66 23.14
N MET A 265 9.75 1.36 22.90
CA MET A 265 10.85 0.54 22.41
C MET A 265 11.28 0.94 20.99
N ILE A 266 10.36 1.06 20.04
CA ILE A 266 10.70 1.39 18.65
C ILE A 266 11.33 2.78 18.53
N ARG A 267 10.90 3.74 19.35
CA ARG A 267 11.46 5.11 19.36
C ARG A 267 12.86 5.19 19.95
N THR A 268 13.36 4.15 20.62
CA THR A 268 14.77 4.06 21.03
C THR A 268 15.70 3.62 19.89
N ARG A 269 15.16 3.07 18.80
CA ARG A 269 15.94 2.59 17.66
C ARG A 269 16.36 3.75 16.77
N GLN A 270 17.63 3.75 16.37
CA GLN A 270 18.26 4.88 15.67
C GLN A 270 17.97 4.84 14.16
N THR A 271 18.04 3.66 13.54
CA THR A 271 17.87 3.52 12.09
C THR A 271 16.50 2.97 11.72
N SER A 272 16.03 3.25 10.49
CA SER A 272 14.78 2.67 9.98
C SER A 272 14.85 1.15 9.87
N ILE A 273 16.03 0.59 9.57
CA ILE A 273 16.25 -0.86 9.53
C ILE A 273 16.09 -1.47 10.93
N ASP A 274 16.68 -0.87 11.98
CA ASP A 274 16.51 -1.36 13.36
C ASP A 274 15.04 -1.32 13.79
N LYS A 275 14.31 -0.27 13.38
CA LYS A 275 12.86 -0.16 13.61
C LYS A 275 12.10 -1.25 12.86
N TYR A 276 12.45 -1.53 11.60
CA TYR A 276 11.89 -2.65 10.83
C TYR A 276 12.13 -3.99 11.51
N LEU A 277 13.37 -4.28 11.95
CA LEU A 277 13.70 -5.54 12.63
C LEU A 277 12.91 -5.71 13.93
N TYR A 278 12.73 -4.61 14.69
CA TYR A 278 11.86 -4.61 15.86
C TYR A 278 10.40 -4.93 15.50
N LEU A 279 9.87 -4.32 14.44
CA LEU A 279 8.51 -4.56 13.96
C LEU A 279 8.33 -5.99 13.42
N SER A 280 9.30 -6.54 12.69
CA SER A 280 9.26 -7.95 12.25
C SER A 280 9.31 -8.89 13.47
N THR A 281 10.13 -8.60 14.48
CA THR A 281 10.15 -9.37 15.72
C THR A 281 8.79 -9.31 16.43
N LEU A 282 8.18 -8.12 16.50
CA LEU A 282 6.87 -7.95 17.10
C LEU A 282 5.79 -8.77 16.37
N LYS A 283 5.77 -8.69 15.04
CA LYS A 283 4.88 -9.49 14.18
C LYS A 283 5.08 -11.00 14.41
N SER A 284 6.32 -11.44 14.66
CA SER A 284 6.67 -12.84 14.95
C SER A 284 6.17 -13.36 16.28
N GLN A 285 5.92 -12.45 17.22
CA GLN A 285 5.55 -12.80 18.59
C GLN A 285 4.06 -12.58 18.84
N ASN A 286 3.49 -11.51 18.30
CA ASN A 286 2.11 -11.11 18.52
C ASN A 286 1.62 -10.31 17.30
N SER A 287 0.85 -10.97 16.43
CA SER A 287 0.34 -10.37 15.20
C SER A 287 -0.63 -9.22 15.49
N ASP A 288 -1.53 -9.37 16.48
CA ASP A 288 -2.52 -8.35 16.83
C ASP A 288 -1.84 -7.06 17.30
N LEU A 289 -0.82 -7.17 18.15
CA LEU A 289 -0.08 -6.01 18.63
C LEU A 289 0.69 -5.31 17.50
N PHE A 290 1.30 -6.08 16.59
CA PHE A 290 1.96 -5.51 15.40
C PHE A 290 0.96 -4.73 14.53
N TYR A 291 -0.18 -5.33 14.19
CA TYR A 291 -1.16 -4.68 13.33
C TYR A 291 -1.87 -3.52 14.01
N ARG A 292 -2.11 -3.59 15.33
CA ARG A 292 -2.64 -2.46 16.08
C ARG A 292 -1.68 -1.27 16.05
N LEU A 293 -0.40 -1.52 16.28
CA LEU A 293 0.63 -0.48 16.20
C LEU A 293 0.70 0.16 14.81
N LEU A 294 0.65 -0.68 13.75
CA LEU A 294 0.67 -0.24 12.36
C LEU A 294 -0.55 0.62 12.00
N ILE A 295 -1.76 0.21 12.40
CA ILE A 295 -3.01 0.91 12.10
C ILE A 295 -3.05 2.27 12.83
N ASP A 296 -2.71 2.30 14.11
CA ASP A 296 -2.85 3.51 14.94
C ASP A 296 -1.83 4.59 14.64
N ASN A 297 -0.70 4.18 14.09
CA ASN A 297 0.43 5.05 13.85
C ASN A 297 0.85 4.95 12.38
N ALA A 298 -0.12 4.79 11.46
CA ALA A 298 0.12 4.52 10.04
C ALA A 298 1.18 5.44 9.42
N LYS A 299 1.13 6.74 9.73
CA LYS A 299 2.11 7.73 9.25
C LYS A 299 3.55 7.46 9.71
N GLU A 300 3.76 6.98 10.93
CA GLU A 300 5.09 6.63 11.47
C GLU A 300 5.51 5.20 11.08
N MET A 301 4.56 4.26 11.01
CA MET A 301 4.83 2.83 10.90
C MET A 301 4.84 2.29 9.47
N MET A 302 3.95 2.76 8.58
CA MET A 302 3.89 2.27 7.19
C MET A 302 5.20 2.49 6.43
N PRO A 303 5.90 3.65 6.54
CA PRO A 303 7.19 3.84 5.87
C PRO A 303 8.31 2.91 6.38
N LEU A 304 8.13 2.27 7.55
CA LEU A 304 9.09 1.34 8.13
C LEU A 304 8.88 -0.09 7.61
N VAL A 305 7.63 -0.51 7.41
CA VAL A 305 7.29 -1.87 6.89
C VAL A 305 7.14 -1.93 5.37
N TYR A 306 7.15 -0.77 4.72
CA TYR A 306 7.05 -0.61 3.27
C TYR A 306 8.05 0.44 2.77
N THR A 307 7.78 1.09 1.64
CA THR A 307 8.69 2.08 1.05
C THR A 307 8.80 3.33 1.94
N PRO A 308 10.01 3.88 2.14
CA PRO A 308 11.27 3.48 1.48
C PRO A 308 12.05 2.35 2.18
N THR A 309 11.83 2.12 3.48
CA THR A 309 12.68 1.24 4.32
C THR A 309 12.76 -0.18 3.80
N ILE A 310 11.68 -0.73 3.23
CA ILE A 310 11.67 -2.09 2.70
C ILE A 310 12.67 -2.29 1.55
N GLY A 311 13.03 -1.24 0.82
CA GLY A 311 14.08 -1.29 -0.21
C GLY A 311 15.45 -1.55 0.41
N ASP A 312 15.77 -0.87 1.51
CA ASP A 312 17.03 -1.08 2.25
C ASP A 312 17.09 -2.46 2.90
N VAL A 313 15.94 -2.95 3.38
CA VAL A 313 15.79 -4.34 3.86
C VAL A 313 16.06 -5.33 2.73
N CYS A 314 15.50 -5.11 1.53
CA CYS A 314 15.75 -5.99 0.39
C CYS A 314 17.23 -5.99 0.00
N LEU A 315 17.92 -4.84 0.00
CA LEU A 315 19.36 -4.79 -0.28
C LEU A 315 20.20 -5.66 0.66
N GLN A 316 19.74 -5.87 1.89
CA GLN A 316 20.47 -6.57 2.95
C GLN A 316 19.76 -7.85 3.43
N TYR A 317 18.73 -8.32 2.71
CA TYR A 317 17.78 -9.31 3.23
C TYR A 317 18.46 -10.59 3.72
N SER A 318 19.42 -11.10 2.93
CA SER A 318 20.20 -12.29 3.29
C SER A 318 20.96 -12.13 4.61
N THR A 319 21.57 -10.97 4.85
CA THR A 319 22.28 -10.64 6.09
C THR A 319 21.33 -10.44 7.27
N LEU A 320 20.17 -9.85 7.02
CA LEU A 320 19.15 -9.53 8.03
C LEU A 320 18.22 -10.71 8.35
N TYR A 321 18.35 -11.84 7.65
CA TYR A 321 17.46 -12.97 7.78
C TYR A 321 17.55 -13.58 9.17
N THR A 322 16.41 -13.60 9.87
CA THR A 322 16.30 -14.16 11.23
C THR A 322 15.29 -15.29 11.30
N ARG A 323 14.28 -15.31 10.43
CA ARG A 323 13.20 -16.29 10.43
C ARG A 323 12.52 -16.35 9.06
N PRO A 324 11.89 -17.48 8.69
CA PRO A 324 11.10 -17.58 7.48
C PRO A 324 9.80 -16.77 7.65
N GLU A 325 9.50 -15.93 6.66
CA GLU A 325 8.22 -15.20 6.57
C GLU A 325 7.48 -15.43 5.25
N ALA A 326 8.08 -16.20 4.32
CA ALA A 326 7.57 -16.41 2.97
C ALA A 326 7.78 -17.85 2.49
N LEU A 327 7.14 -18.17 1.37
CA LEU A 327 7.39 -19.39 0.64
C LEU A 327 8.44 -19.14 -0.45
N TYR A 328 9.51 -19.92 -0.42
CA TYR A 328 10.64 -19.80 -1.35
C TYR A 328 10.56 -20.97 -2.32
N ILE A 329 10.32 -20.69 -3.59
CA ILE A 329 10.16 -21.74 -4.62
C ILE A 329 11.27 -21.56 -5.64
N SER A 330 12.28 -22.42 -5.58
CA SER A 330 13.35 -22.43 -6.57
C SER A 330 12.89 -23.11 -7.86
N ILE A 331 13.35 -22.62 -9.01
CA ILE A 331 13.14 -23.28 -10.31
C ILE A 331 13.66 -24.72 -10.32
N LYS A 332 14.69 -24.99 -9.51
CA LYS A 332 15.25 -26.32 -9.27
C LYS A 332 14.23 -27.30 -8.67
N GLN A 333 13.19 -26.80 -8.00
CA GLN A 333 12.14 -27.57 -7.35
C GLN A 333 10.81 -27.52 -8.11
N ARG A 334 10.80 -27.13 -9.40
CA ARG A 334 9.57 -26.92 -10.20
C ARG A 334 8.59 -28.09 -10.23
N LYS A 335 9.08 -29.34 -10.11
CA LYS A 335 8.22 -30.54 -10.01
C LYS A 335 7.44 -30.66 -8.69
N SER A 336 7.81 -29.86 -7.69
CA SER A 336 7.31 -29.96 -6.31
C SER A 336 6.45 -28.78 -5.89
N ILE A 337 6.08 -27.87 -6.81
CA ILE A 337 5.39 -26.61 -6.46
C ILE A 337 4.12 -26.88 -5.64
N LYS A 338 3.30 -27.86 -6.04
CA LYS A 338 2.07 -28.23 -5.30
C LYS A 338 2.38 -28.66 -3.86
N THR A 339 3.40 -29.48 -3.68
CA THR A 339 3.86 -29.93 -2.36
C THR A 339 4.36 -28.76 -1.53
N ILE A 340 5.13 -27.85 -2.13
CA ILE A 340 5.66 -26.66 -1.47
C ILE A 340 4.53 -25.72 -1.04
N LEU A 341 3.52 -25.49 -1.90
CA LEU A 341 2.34 -24.67 -1.56
C LEU A 341 1.58 -25.25 -0.35
N ARG A 342 1.41 -26.57 -0.27
CA ARG A 342 0.75 -27.24 0.86
C ARG A 342 1.53 -27.15 2.18
N ASN A 343 2.80 -26.75 2.17
CA ASN A 343 3.58 -26.55 3.39
C ASN A 343 3.26 -25.25 4.12
N TRP A 344 2.52 -24.33 3.49
CA TRP A 344 2.19 -23.08 4.13
C TRP A 344 1.42 -23.33 5.44
N PRO A 345 1.80 -22.70 6.57
CA PRO A 345 1.21 -22.99 7.87
C PRO A 345 -0.28 -22.59 8.00
N TYR A 346 -0.81 -21.84 7.03
CA TYR A 346 -2.22 -21.44 7.01
C TYR A 346 -2.92 -22.11 5.81
N PRO A 347 -3.92 -22.97 6.01
CA PRO A 347 -4.43 -23.85 4.96
C PRO A 347 -5.24 -23.13 3.86
N ASN A 348 -5.70 -21.91 4.11
CA ASN A 348 -6.63 -21.20 3.23
C ASN A 348 -6.20 -19.75 2.97
N PRO A 349 -5.05 -19.51 2.32
CA PRO A 349 -4.70 -18.17 1.86
C PRO A 349 -5.72 -17.70 0.80
N GLU A 350 -6.12 -16.43 0.89
CA GLU A 350 -7.02 -15.78 -0.07
C GLU A 350 -6.28 -14.77 -0.95
N ILE A 351 -5.06 -14.37 -0.55
CA ILE A 351 -4.21 -13.51 -1.36
C ILE A 351 -2.74 -13.87 -1.26
N CYS A 352 -2.07 -13.86 -2.41
CA CYS A 352 -0.64 -14.02 -2.55
C CYS A 352 -0.05 -12.80 -3.25
N VAL A 353 1.11 -12.36 -2.77
CA VAL A 353 1.98 -11.45 -3.52
C VAL A 353 3.21 -12.26 -3.93
N VAL A 354 3.48 -12.32 -5.22
CA VAL A 354 4.58 -13.10 -5.79
C VAL A 354 5.54 -12.21 -6.57
N THR A 355 6.84 -12.44 -6.39
CA THR A 355 7.92 -11.78 -7.12
C THR A 355 8.99 -12.81 -7.53
N ASP A 356 9.82 -12.49 -8.52
CA ASP A 356 11.09 -13.18 -8.79
C ASP A 356 12.32 -12.32 -8.46
N GLY A 357 12.09 -11.14 -7.89
CA GLY A 357 13.11 -10.16 -7.52
C GLY A 357 13.91 -9.58 -8.68
N SER A 358 13.42 -9.66 -9.93
CA SER A 358 14.17 -9.20 -11.10
C SER A 358 14.15 -7.69 -11.29
N ARG A 359 13.21 -6.97 -10.68
CA ARG A 359 13.13 -5.51 -10.74
C ARG A 359 12.50 -4.94 -9.46
N ILE A 360 13.22 -5.06 -8.34
CA ILE A 360 12.76 -4.51 -7.06
C ILE A 360 12.82 -2.99 -7.09
N LEU A 361 11.66 -2.32 -7.08
CA LEU A 361 11.54 -0.86 -7.11
C LEU A 361 12.44 -0.23 -8.20
N GLY A 362 13.22 0.80 -7.84
CA GLY A 362 14.30 1.38 -8.65
C GLY A 362 15.69 0.80 -8.34
N LEU A 363 15.78 -0.34 -7.65
CA LEU A 363 17.03 -0.94 -7.16
C LEU A 363 17.57 -2.05 -8.07
N GLY A 364 16.75 -2.55 -9.01
CA GLY A 364 17.16 -3.55 -10.00
C GLY A 364 16.97 -4.99 -9.53
N ASP A 365 17.82 -5.90 -10.03
CA ASP A 365 17.74 -7.32 -9.71
C ASP A 365 18.33 -7.61 -8.33
N LEU A 366 17.53 -8.14 -7.42
CA LEU A 366 17.95 -8.60 -6.10
C LEU A 366 17.75 -10.12 -5.91
N GLY A 367 17.15 -10.82 -6.87
CA GLY A 367 16.78 -12.24 -6.75
C GLY A 367 15.96 -12.51 -5.48
N VAL A 368 16.29 -13.55 -4.72
CA VAL A 368 15.56 -13.92 -3.49
C VAL A 368 15.48 -12.80 -2.45
N ASN A 369 16.47 -11.91 -2.39
CA ASN A 369 16.46 -10.79 -1.47
C ASN A 369 15.26 -9.83 -1.68
N GLY A 370 14.63 -9.87 -2.86
CA GLY A 370 13.41 -9.14 -3.17
C GLY A 370 12.16 -9.58 -2.42
N VAL A 371 12.19 -10.71 -1.71
CA VAL A 371 11.05 -11.26 -0.96
C VAL A 371 10.51 -10.32 0.13
N GLY A 372 11.30 -9.33 0.57
CA GLY A 372 10.84 -8.28 1.47
C GLY A 372 9.63 -7.51 0.93
N ILE A 373 9.50 -7.37 -0.40
CA ILE A 373 8.37 -6.67 -1.02
C ILE A 373 7.04 -7.41 -0.82
N PRO A 374 6.90 -8.70 -1.18
CA PRO A 374 5.73 -9.50 -0.82
C PRO A 374 5.35 -9.42 0.66
N ILE A 375 6.34 -9.52 1.56
CA ILE A 375 6.12 -9.47 3.01
C ILE A 375 5.53 -8.11 3.43
N GLY A 376 6.12 -7.02 2.94
CA GLY A 376 5.65 -5.66 3.22
C GLY A 376 4.26 -5.38 2.65
N LYS A 377 3.99 -5.78 1.40
CA LYS A 377 2.68 -5.58 0.77
C LYS A 377 1.57 -6.34 1.47
N LEU A 378 1.81 -7.57 1.91
CA LEU A 378 0.81 -8.34 2.64
C LEU A 378 0.56 -7.80 4.06
N ALA A 379 1.58 -7.22 4.70
CA ALA A 379 1.37 -6.45 5.92
C ALA A 379 0.46 -5.24 5.68
N LEU A 380 0.59 -4.56 4.54
CA LEU A 380 -0.29 -3.45 4.15
C LEU A 380 -1.69 -3.92 3.72
N TYR A 381 -1.86 -5.09 3.11
CA TYR A 381 -3.18 -5.67 2.89
C TYR A 381 -3.97 -5.83 4.19
N THR A 382 -3.29 -6.30 5.24
CA THR A 382 -3.90 -6.42 6.56
C THR A 382 -4.12 -5.04 7.19
N GLY A 383 -3.08 -4.21 7.26
CA GLY A 383 -3.14 -2.91 7.93
C GLY A 383 -4.11 -1.92 7.26
N ALA A 384 -4.11 -1.85 5.93
CA ALA A 384 -4.90 -0.91 5.15
C ALA A 384 -6.27 -1.46 4.74
N ALA A 385 -6.45 -2.75 4.42
CA ALA A 385 -7.76 -3.27 4.04
C ALA A 385 -8.38 -4.21 5.07
N GLY A 386 -7.60 -4.79 5.98
CA GLY A 386 -8.10 -5.75 6.96
C GLY A 386 -8.35 -7.12 6.36
N ILE A 387 -7.60 -7.52 5.33
CA ILE A 387 -7.48 -8.94 5.02
C ILE A 387 -6.83 -9.61 6.23
N HIS A 388 -7.41 -10.70 6.73
CA HIS A 388 -6.88 -11.35 7.92
C HIS A 388 -5.47 -11.92 7.65
N PRO A 389 -4.50 -11.82 8.58
CA PRO A 389 -3.12 -12.21 8.33
C PRO A 389 -2.94 -13.67 7.89
N ASP A 390 -3.76 -14.59 8.43
CA ASP A 390 -3.78 -16.01 8.05
C ASP A 390 -4.21 -16.26 6.59
N LYS A 391 -4.79 -15.25 5.92
CA LYS A 391 -5.21 -15.30 4.52
C LYS A 391 -4.13 -14.81 3.56
N THR A 392 -2.97 -14.44 4.08
CA THR A 392 -1.86 -13.89 3.28
C THR A 392 -0.78 -14.94 3.03
N LEU A 393 -0.20 -14.93 1.83
CA LEU A 393 0.90 -15.81 1.43
C LEU A 393 1.94 -15.05 0.59
N PRO A 394 3.09 -14.65 1.16
CA PRO A 394 4.19 -14.07 0.38
C PRO A 394 5.00 -15.16 -0.30
N ILE A 395 5.30 -14.98 -1.59
CA ILE A 395 6.05 -15.96 -2.39
C ILE A 395 7.21 -15.28 -3.13
N VAL A 396 8.35 -15.95 -3.18
CA VAL A 396 9.43 -15.63 -4.11
C VAL A 396 9.74 -16.82 -5.02
N LEU A 397 9.76 -16.58 -6.33
CA LEU A 397 10.14 -17.53 -7.36
C LEU A 397 11.61 -17.34 -7.70
N ASP A 398 12.47 -18.22 -7.19
CA ASP A 398 13.91 -18.11 -7.37
C ASP A 398 14.36 -18.74 -8.69
N CYS A 399 14.58 -17.88 -9.68
CA CYS A 399 15.11 -18.24 -11.00
C CYS A 399 16.62 -17.98 -11.12
N GLY A 400 17.33 -17.70 -10.02
CA GLY A 400 18.67 -17.12 -10.02
C GLY A 400 18.66 -15.59 -10.04
N THR A 401 19.84 -14.96 -10.13
CA THR A 401 19.99 -13.50 -10.17
C THR A 401 21.11 -13.06 -11.11
N ALA A 402 20.93 -11.93 -11.79
CA ALA A 402 21.98 -11.28 -12.56
C ALA A 402 22.94 -10.44 -11.69
N ASN A 403 22.60 -10.20 -10.43
CA ASN A 403 23.34 -9.33 -9.51
C ASN A 403 24.66 -9.97 -9.04
N GLU A 404 25.78 -9.44 -9.54
CA GLU A 404 27.14 -9.91 -9.21
C GLU A 404 27.49 -9.81 -7.72
N THR A 405 26.97 -8.80 -7.03
CA THR A 405 27.21 -8.63 -5.59
C THR A 405 26.56 -9.77 -4.82
N ASN A 406 25.30 -10.09 -5.12
CA ASN A 406 24.58 -11.21 -4.48
C ASN A 406 25.23 -12.56 -4.80
N LEU A 407 25.69 -12.78 -6.03
CA LEU A 407 26.35 -14.03 -6.41
C LEU A 407 27.63 -14.28 -5.59
N LYS A 408 28.38 -13.22 -5.29
CA LYS A 408 29.64 -13.25 -4.54
C LYS A 408 29.46 -13.18 -3.02
N ASP A 409 28.31 -12.70 -2.54
CA ASP A 409 28.04 -12.54 -1.12
C ASP A 409 27.84 -13.91 -0.45
N PRO A 410 28.74 -14.38 0.44
CA PRO A 410 28.63 -15.69 1.07
C PRO A 410 27.37 -15.89 1.92
N LEU A 411 26.65 -14.82 2.29
CA LEU A 411 25.39 -14.91 3.03
C LEU A 411 24.16 -14.99 2.13
N TYR A 412 24.30 -14.75 0.81
CA TYR A 412 23.18 -14.79 -0.12
C TYR A 412 22.37 -16.10 -0.03
N LEU A 413 21.06 -15.95 0.24
CA LEU A 413 20.12 -17.05 0.47
C LEU A 413 19.49 -17.63 -0.79
N GLY A 414 19.64 -16.96 -1.94
CA GLY A 414 19.10 -17.43 -3.21
C GLY A 414 20.04 -18.36 -3.96
N LEU A 415 19.56 -18.87 -5.09
CA LEU A 415 20.34 -19.65 -6.02
C LEU A 415 21.52 -18.81 -6.54
N ARG A 416 22.73 -19.26 -6.24
CA ARG A 416 23.98 -18.65 -6.72
C ARG A 416 24.26 -18.99 -8.18
N ALA A 417 23.33 -18.67 -9.05
CA ALA A 417 23.44 -18.85 -10.49
C ALA A 417 22.81 -17.65 -11.19
N LYS A 418 23.24 -17.42 -12.44
CA LYS A 418 22.59 -16.48 -13.33
C LYS A 418 21.14 -16.90 -13.58
N ARG A 419 20.30 -15.92 -13.89
CA ARG A 419 18.91 -16.17 -14.28
C ARG A 419 18.86 -17.13 -15.46
N VAL A 420 18.02 -18.15 -15.35
CA VAL A 420 17.71 -19.08 -16.45
C VAL A 420 17.12 -18.33 -17.66
N PRO A 421 17.12 -18.90 -18.88
CA PRO A 421 16.53 -18.26 -20.05
C PRO A 421 15.06 -17.86 -19.83
N VAL A 422 14.62 -16.76 -20.46
CA VAL A 422 13.27 -16.20 -20.27
C VAL A 422 12.16 -17.22 -20.60
N ALA A 423 12.36 -18.07 -21.62
CA ALA A 423 11.41 -19.13 -21.95
C ALA A 423 11.22 -20.14 -20.80
N GLU A 424 12.30 -20.49 -20.11
CA GLU A 424 12.25 -21.41 -18.97
C GLU A 424 11.60 -20.75 -17.74
N GLN A 425 11.85 -19.45 -17.52
CA GLN A 425 11.14 -18.68 -16.49
C GLN A 425 9.63 -18.64 -16.76
N GLN A 426 9.23 -18.49 -18.04
CA GLN A 426 7.82 -18.49 -18.44
C GLN A 426 7.15 -19.84 -18.19
N GLU A 427 7.79 -20.95 -18.54
CA GLU A 427 7.27 -22.29 -18.24
C GLU A 427 7.14 -22.52 -16.73
N PHE A 428 8.14 -22.10 -15.95
CA PHE A 428 8.10 -22.20 -14.50
C PHE A 428 6.94 -21.38 -13.90
N MET A 429 6.67 -20.20 -14.46
CA MET A 429 5.53 -19.39 -14.08
C MET A 429 4.19 -20.06 -14.46
N ASP A 430 4.10 -20.71 -15.62
CA ASP A 430 2.91 -21.48 -16.02
C ASP A 430 2.61 -22.61 -15.02
N GLU A 431 3.65 -23.38 -14.65
CA GLU A 431 3.56 -24.44 -13.66
C GLU A 431 3.15 -23.90 -12.28
N PHE A 432 3.69 -22.75 -11.88
CA PHE A 432 3.31 -22.08 -10.64
C PHE A 432 1.84 -21.65 -10.65
N MET A 433 1.38 -20.97 -11.70
CA MET A 433 0.00 -20.48 -11.80
C MET A 433 -1.00 -21.65 -11.80
N GLN A 434 -0.68 -22.73 -12.51
CA GLN A 434 -1.49 -23.95 -12.50
C GLN A 434 -1.53 -24.59 -11.10
N ALA A 435 -0.37 -24.73 -10.44
CA ALA A 435 -0.31 -25.31 -9.11
C ALA A 435 -1.03 -24.45 -8.07
N ALA A 436 -0.90 -23.12 -8.14
CA ALA A 436 -1.60 -22.19 -7.26
C ALA A 436 -3.13 -22.27 -7.43
N ALA A 437 -3.62 -22.33 -8.68
CA ALA A 437 -5.05 -22.48 -8.96
C ALA A 437 -5.61 -23.83 -8.48
N GLU A 438 -4.81 -24.90 -8.52
CA GLU A 438 -5.23 -26.23 -8.04
C GLU A 438 -5.21 -26.34 -6.52
N VAL A 439 -4.15 -25.87 -5.86
CA VAL A 439 -3.96 -26.01 -4.40
C VAL A 439 -4.79 -24.97 -3.64
N HIS A 440 -4.89 -23.74 -4.16
CA HIS A 440 -5.59 -22.62 -3.51
C HIS A 440 -6.53 -21.90 -4.52
N PRO A 441 -7.64 -22.52 -4.96
CA PRO A 441 -8.51 -21.99 -6.04
C PRO A 441 -9.19 -20.65 -5.74
N LYS A 442 -9.23 -20.24 -4.47
CA LYS A 442 -9.81 -18.96 -4.04
C LYS A 442 -8.79 -17.82 -3.98
N MET A 443 -7.50 -18.15 -4.05
CA MET A 443 -6.42 -17.19 -3.84
C MET A 443 -6.29 -16.25 -5.03
N VAL A 444 -6.25 -14.95 -4.73
CA VAL A 444 -5.89 -13.90 -5.69
C VAL A 444 -4.37 -13.80 -5.76
N VAL A 445 -3.80 -13.79 -6.96
CA VAL A 445 -2.35 -13.68 -7.20
C VAL A 445 -2.02 -12.27 -7.67
N GLN A 446 -1.31 -11.51 -6.84
CA GLN A 446 -0.71 -10.24 -7.22
C GLN A 446 0.73 -10.46 -7.69
N PHE A 447 1.01 -10.07 -8.93
CA PHE A 447 2.37 -10.00 -9.47
C PHE A 447 3.05 -8.71 -9.04
N GLU A 448 4.32 -8.80 -8.64
CA GLU A 448 5.06 -7.70 -8.05
C GLU A 448 6.54 -7.70 -8.46
N ASP A 449 7.05 -6.53 -8.86
CA ASP A 449 8.47 -6.25 -9.09
C ASP A 449 9.17 -7.23 -10.07
N PHE A 450 8.44 -7.61 -11.11
CA PHE A 450 8.99 -8.34 -12.26
C PHE A 450 9.62 -7.37 -13.27
N GLU A 451 10.65 -7.83 -13.96
CA GLU A 451 11.18 -7.14 -15.15
C GLU A 451 10.06 -6.79 -16.15
N SER A 452 10.17 -5.64 -16.80
CA SER A 452 9.05 -4.98 -17.50
C SER A 452 8.39 -5.86 -18.56
N GLU A 453 9.16 -6.54 -19.42
CA GLU A 453 8.58 -7.40 -20.47
C GLU A 453 7.88 -8.62 -19.88
N LYS A 454 8.47 -9.25 -18.85
CA LYS A 454 7.84 -10.37 -18.12
C LYS A 454 6.54 -9.95 -17.44
N ALA A 455 6.52 -8.80 -16.78
CA ALA A 455 5.34 -8.30 -16.09
C ALA A 455 4.14 -8.15 -17.06
N PHE A 456 4.35 -7.57 -18.24
CA PHE A 456 3.30 -7.47 -19.26
C PHE A 456 2.89 -8.83 -19.82
N ASN A 457 3.85 -9.70 -20.12
CA ASN A 457 3.56 -11.01 -20.70
C ASN A 457 2.77 -11.89 -19.71
N TYR A 458 3.14 -11.91 -18.43
CA TYR A 458 2.41 -12.64 -17.40
C TYR A 458 1.01 -12.08 -17.20
N LEU A 459 0.86 -10.76 -17.10
CA LEU A 459 -0.45 -10.16 -16.95
C LEU A 459 -1.37 -10.52 -18.13
N GLU A 460 -0.90 -10.34 -19.37
CA GLU A 460 -1.69 -10.64 -20.57
C GLU A 460 -2.07 -12.12 -20.66
N ARG A 461 -1.15 -13.01 -20.30
CA ARG A 461 -1.36 -14.46 -20.37
C ARG A 461 -2.38 -14.98 -19.36
N TYR A 462 -2.38 -14.45 -18.13
CA TYR A 462 -3.16 -15.05 -17.02
C TYR A 462 -4.44 -14.30 -16.66
N ARG A 463 -4.55 -13.00 -16.96
CA ARG A 463 -5.67 -12.13 -16.52
C ARG A 463 -7.08 -12.60 -16.89
N HIS A 464 -7.22 -13.39 -17.95
CA HIS A 464 -8.51 -13.89 -18.42
C HIS A 464 -8.90 -15.25 -17.84
N THR A 465 -7.94 -15.97 -17.27
CA THR A 465 -8.09 -17.37 -16.81
C THR A 465 -7.85 -17.52 -15.31
N HIS A 466 -7.14 -16.58 -14.68
CA HIS A 466 -6.77 -16.62 -13.27
C HIS A 466 -7.22 -15.36 -12.53
N LYS A 467 -7.35 -15.48 -11.22
CA LYS A 467 -7.62 -14.37 -10.29
C LYS A 467 -6.34 -13.59 -10.04
N CYS A 468 -5.85 -12.87 -11.04
CA CYS A 468 -4.57 -12.17 -10.92
C CYS A 468 -4.63 -10.73 -11.40
N PHE A 469 -3.70 -9.93 -10.88
CA PHE A 469 -3.42 -8.58 -11.35
C PHE A 469 -1.95 -8.24 -11.07
N ASN A 470 -1.42 -7.19 -11.68
CA ASN A 470 -0.06 -6.71 -11.45
C ASN A 470 -0.10 -5.31 -10.85
N ASP A 471 0.53 -5.09 -9.69
CA ASP A 471 0.44 -3.79 -9.02
C ASP A 471 1.28 -2.71 -9.71
N ASP A 472 2.43 -3.05 -10.29
CA ASP A 472 3.29 -2.09 -11.01
C ASP A 472 2.67 -1.54 -12.30
N ILE A 473 1.75 -2.30 -12.91
CA ILE A 473 1.04 -1.94 -14.13
C ILE A 473 -0.33 -1.37 -13.78
N GLN A 474 -1.17 -2.16 -13.12
CA GLN A 474 -2.57 -1.83 -12.86
C GLN A 474 -2.75 -1.01 -11.59
N GLY A 475 -2.01 -1.34 -10.52
CA GLY A 475 -2.06 -0.58 -9.26
C GLY A 475 -1.48 0.82 -9.40
N THR A 476 -0.29 0.95 -9.97
CA THR A 476 0.33 2.25 -10.27
C THR A 476 -0.53 3.05 -11.25
N GLY A 477 -1.10 2.40 -12.28
CA GLY A 477 -2.08 3.04 -13.15
C GLY A 477 -3.28 3.58 -12.38
N ALA A 478 -3.86 2.78 -11.48
CA ALA A 478 -5.05 3.14 -10.73
C ALA A 478 -4.81 4.28 -9.73
N VAL A 479 -3.70 4.24 -8.96
CA VAL A 479 -3.41 5.34 -8.02
C VAL A 479 -3.16 6.64 -8.76
N VAL A 480 -2.37 6.62 -9.83
CA VAL A 480 -2.07 7.83 -10.62
C VAL A 480 -3.33 8.37 -11.28
N LEU A 481 -4.19 7.50 -11.80
CA LEU A 481 -5.50 7.91 -12.30
C LEU A 481 -6.35 8.55 -11.19
N GLY A 482 -6.40 7.95 -10.00
CA GLY A 482 -7.14 8.50 -8.85
C GLY A 482 -6.72 9.94 -8.52
N GLY A 483 -5.41 10.18 -8.42
CA GLY A 483 -4.88 11.54 -8.23
C GLY A 483 -5.12 12.44 -9.44
N TYR A 484 -4.96 11.93 -10.66
CA TYR A 484 -5.17 12.69 -11.89
C TYR A 484 -6.62 13.20 -12.02
N ILE A 485 -7.61 12.40 -11.61
CA ILE A 485 -9.02 12.83 -11.57
C ILE A 485 -9.18 14.08 -10.68
N GLY A 486 -8.61 14.06 -9.47
CA GLY A 486 -8.61 15.21 -8.57
C GLY A 486 -7.82 16.40 -9.14
N ALA A 487 -6.65 16.12 -9.71
CA ALA A 487 -5.77 17.14 -10.28
C ALA A 487 -6.38 17.86 -11.47
N VAL A 488 -7.08 17.16 -12.38
CA VAL A 488 -7.79 17.78 -13.50
C VAL A 488 -8.84 18.76 -12.99
N ASN A 489 -9.63 18.37 -11.98
CA ASN A 489 -10.64 19.24 -11.37
C ASN A 489 -10.03 20.49 -10.72
N LEU A 490 -8.86 20.35 -10.08
CA LEU A 490 -8.14 21.47 -9.46
C LEU A 490 -7.36 22.33 -10.46
N SER A 491 -7.04 21.80 -11.64
CA SER A 491 -6.14 22.45 -12.60
C SER A 491 -6.73 23.67 -13.29
N GLY A 492 -8.06 23.79 -13.33
CA GLY A 492 -8.75 24.82 -14.14
C GLY A 492 -8.57 24.65 -15.65
N VAL A 493 -7.87 23.61 -16.11
CA VAL A 493 -7.69 23.28 -17.53
C VAL A 493 -8.80 22.30 -17.96
N PRO A 494 -9.61 22.64 -18.98
CA PRO A 494 -10.64 21.74 -19.50
C PRO A 494 -10.07 20.37 -19.89
N ILE A 495 -10.82 19.30 -19.66
CA ILE A 495 -10.35 17.93 -19.91
C ILE A 495 -9.95 17.74 -21.38
N GLU A 496 -10.65 18.39 -22.30
CA GLU A 496 -10.40 18.37 -23.74
C GLU A 496 -9.11 19.12 -24.11
N GLU A 497 -8.62 20.03 -23.28
CA GLU A 497 -7.38 20.78 -23.49
C GLU A 497 -6.16 20.13 -22.83
N GLN A 498 -6.36 19.07 -22.04
CA GLN A 498 -5.27 18.39 -21.36
C GLN A 498 -4.28 17.78 -22.35
N ARG A 499 -2.98 17.94 -22.08
CA ARG A 499 -1.86 17.40 -22.87
C ARG A 499 -0.83 16.85 -21.90
N LEU A 500 -0.59 15.54 -21.97
CA LEU A 500 0.18 14.82 -20.96
C LEU A 500 1.51 14.35 -21.54
N VAL A 501 2.59 14.84 -20.94
CA VAL A 501 3.95 14.36 -21.22
C VAL A 501 4.38 13.39 -20.13
N PHE A 502 4.82 12.22 -20.56
CA PHE A 502 5.31 11.15 -19.70
C PHE A 502 6.82 11.01 -19.91
N MET A 503 7.60 11.38 -18.90
CA MET A 503 9.03 11.12 -18.88
C MET A 503 9.26 9.72 -18.31
N GLY A 504 9.60 8.77 -19.18
CA GLY A 504 9.66 7.34 -18.87
C GLY A 504 8.64 6.54 -19.67
N ALA A 505 9.12 5.73 -20.61
CA ALA A 505 8.29 4.87 -21.47
C ALA A 505 8.46 3.36 -21.18
N GLY A 506 8.72 3.00 -19.92
CA GLY A 506 8.78 1.61 -19.43
C GLY A 506 7.41 1.05 -19.05
N SER A 507 7.38 -0.03 -18.27
CA SER A 507 6.12 -0.69 -17.87
C SER A 507 5.17 0.21 -17.10
N ALA A 508 5.68 0.92 -16.08
CA ALA A 508 4.89 1.88 -15.31
C ALA A 508 4.38 3.03 -16.20
N GLY A 509 5.25 3.62 -17.04
CA GLY A 509 4.89 4.71 -17.96
C GLY A 509 3.76 4.36 -18.92
N VAL A 510 3.88 3.22 -19.61
CA VAL A 510 2.85 2.74 -20.54
C VAL A 510 1.59 2.27 -19.80
N GLY A 511 1.74 1.59 -18.65
CA GLY A 511 0.62 1.15 -17.82
C GLY A 511 -0.25 2.32 -17.35
N VAL A 512 0.39 3.35 -16.79
CA VAL A 512 -0.29 4.58 -16.36
C VAL A 512 -0.95 5.29 -17.54
N ALA A 513 -0.24 5.44 -18.67
CA ALA A 513 -0.82 6.09 -19.85
C ALA A 513 -2.06 5.33 -20.38
N LYS A 514 -2.06 3.98 -20.38
CA LYS A 514 -3.24 3.18 -20.74
C LYS A 514 -4.40 3.41 -19.77
N GLN A 515 -4.11 3.48 -18.46
CA GLN A 515 -5.16 3.70 -17.46
C GLN A 515 -5.79 5.10 -17.59
N LEU A 516 -4.98 6.13 -17.85
CA LEU A 516 -5.49 7.47 -18.10
C LEU A 516 -6.21 7.57 -19.45
N LEU A 517 -5.83 6.80 -20.47
CA LEU A 517 -6.58 6.72 -21.72
C LEU A 517 -8.02 6.23 -21.48
N GLU A 518 -8.20 5.25 -20.58
CA GLU A 518 -9.54 4.75 -20.19
C GLU A 518 -10.42 5.85 -19.59
N TYR A 519 -9.82 6.79 -18.84
CA TYR A 519 -10.53 7.94 -18.26
C TYR A 519 -11.15 8.86 -19.31
N TYR A 520 -10.44 9.10 -20.41
CA TYR A 520 -10.93 9.89 -21.54
C TYR A 520 -11.99 9.14 -22.35
N THR A 521 -11.77 7.86 -22.62
CA THR A 521 -12.71 7.06 -23.43
C THR A 521 -14.04 6.86 -22.72
N LYS A 522 -14.05 6.64 -21.40
CA LYS A 522 -15.28 6.60 -20.58
C LYS A 522 -16.02 7.94 -20.50
N ARG A 523 -15.38 9.05 -20.92
CA ARG A 523 -16.00 10.38 -21.06
C ARG A 523 -16.38 10.73 -22.49
N GLY A 524 -16.36 9.74 -23.39
CA GLY A 524 -16.89 9.87 -24.75
C GLY A 524 -15.84 10.21 -25.82
N LEU A 525 -14.55 10.31 -25.47
CA LEU A 525 -13.51 10.41 -26.49
C LEU A 525 -13.34 9.07 -27.20
N SER A 526 -13.08 9.10 -28.51
CA SER A 526 -12.62 7.90 -29.22
C SER A 526 -11.25 7.47 -28.68
N GLU A 527 -10.92 6.19 -28.83
CA GLU A 527 -9.60 5.67 -28.41
C GLU A 527 -8.45 6.46 -29.05
N GLN A 528 -8.56 6.82 -30.33
CA GLN A 528 -7.58 7.66 -31.01
C GLN A 528 -7.50 9.06 -30.39
N ALA A 529 -8.62 9.75 -30.20
CA ALA A 529 -8.61 11.11 -29.64
C ALA A 529 -8.10 11.14 -28.19
N ALA A 530 -8.39 10.09 -27.41
CA ALA A 530 -7.83 9.89 -26.09
C ALA A 530 -6.32 9.64 -26.18
N ARG A 531 -5.87 8.75 -27.06
CA ARG A 531 -4.45 8.46 -27.30
C ARG A 531 -3.66 9.69 -27.71
N ASP A 532 -4.28 10.58 -28.49
CA ASP A 532 -3.64 11.81 -28.96
C ASP A 532 -3.31 12.79 -27.82
N LYS A 533 -3.80 12.56 -26.59
CA LYS A 533 -3.47 13.33 -25.38
C LYS A 533 -2.11 12.98 -24.77
N PHE A 534 -1.46 11.90 -25.21
CA PHE A 534 -0.26 11.36 -24.57
C PHE A 534 0.99 11.49 -25.44
N TRP A 535 2.09 11.92 -24.83
CA TRP A 535 3.43 11.97 -25.40
C TRP A 535 4.42 11.30 -24.45
N LEU A 536 4.99 10.16 -24.84
CA LEU A 536 5.95 9.43 -24.03
C LEU A 536 7.38 9.75 -24.48
N VAL A 537 8.26 9.97 -23.51
CA VAL A 537 9.67 10.29 -23.71
C VAL A 537 10.53 9.21 -23.08
N ASP A 538 11.52 8.70 -23.80
CA ASP A 538 12.52 7.76 -23.25
C ASP A 538 13.93 8.34 -23.37
N THR A 539 14.95 7.52 -23.10
CA THR A 539 16.36 7.93 -23.14
C THR A 539 16.83 8.44 -24.50
N LYS A 540 16.04 8.27 -25.56
CA LYS A 540 16.33 8.76 -26.93
C LYS A 540 15.44 9.93 -27.34
N GLY A 541 14.64 10.48 -26.44
CA GLY A 541 13.69 11.57 -26.70
C GLY A 541 12.26 11.09 -26.91
N LEU A 542 11.45 11.91 -27.60
CA LEU A 542 10.04 11.61 -27.87
C LEU A 542 9.89 10.28 -28.62
N VAL A 543 8.96 9.44 -28.20
CA VAL A 543 8.65 8.18 -28.87
C VAL A 543 7.76 8.45 -30.09
N THR A 544 8.34 8.36 -31.27
CA THR A 544 7.69 8.53 -32.58
C THR A 544 7.87 7.27 -33.44
N LYS A 545 6.94 7.00 -34.37
CA LYS A 545 7.05 5.83 -35.26
C LYS A 545 8.19 5.94 -36.27
N ASP A 546 8.58 7.17 -36.63
CA ASP A 546 9.61 7.48 -37.61
C ASP A 546 10.99 7.78 -36.97
N ARG A 547 11.14 7.53 -35.66
CA ARG A 547 12.40 7.77 -34.90
C ARG A 547 13.62 7.02 -35.45
N GLY A 548 13.39 5.98 -36.26
CA GLY A 548 14.43 5.21 -36.94
C GLY A 548 15.06 4.09 -36.10
N ASP A 549 14.68 3.92 -34.83
CA ASP A 549 15.11 2.80 -34.00
C ASP A 549 14.03 1.72 -33.83
N LYS A 550 14.45 0.51 -33.44
CA LYS A 550 13.52 -0.58 -33.14
C LYS A 550 12.85 -0.33 -31.79
N LEU A 551 11.62 0.21 -31.81
CA LEU A 551 10.80 0.38 -30.61
C LEU A 551 10.42 -0.96 -30.00
N ALA A 552 10.53 -1.06 -28.68
CA ALA A 552 9.95 -2.16 -27.91
C ALA A 552 8.42 -2.21 -28.10
N GLU A 553 7.83 -3.40 -28.07
CA GLU A 553 6.41 -3.60 -28.44
C GLU A 553 5.46 -2.73 -27.61
N HIS A 554 5.69 -2.65 -26.30
CA HIS A 554 4.87 -1.85 -25.38
C HIS A 554 4.87 -0.34 -25.70
N LYS A 555 5.92 0.19 -26.35
CA LYS A 555 6.02 1.62 -26.71
C LYS A 555 5.24 1.97 -27.98
N LYS A 556 5.05 0.99 -28.88
CA LYS A 556 4.46 1.23 -30.21
C LYS A 556 3.04 1.77 -30.14
N TYR A 557 2.28 1.38 -29.12
CA TYR A 557 0.89 1.79 -28.96
C TYR A 557 0.76 3.32 -28.82
N PHE A 558 1.66 3.98 -28.08
CA PHE A 558 1.67 5.44 -27.86
C PHE A 558 2.67 6.21 -28.76
N ALA A 559 3.32 5.52 -29.71
CA ALA A 559 4.28 6.18 -30.59
C ALA A 559 3.58 7.19 -31.51
N ARG A 560 4.04 8.44 -31.46
CA ARG A 560 3.47 9.55 -32.24
C ARG A 560 3.77 9.44 -33.73
N THR A 561 2.89 9.99 -34.54
CA THR A 561 3.02 10.09 -36.00
C THR A 561 2.84 11.52 -36.53
N ASP A 562 2.49 12.45 -35.65
CA ASP A 562 2.16 13.84 -35.94
C ASP A 562 3.33 14.78 -35.67
N ASN A 563 4.55 14.24 -35.52
CA ASN A 563 5.78 14.98 -35.29
C ASN A 563 6.31 15.73 -36.53
N ASN A 564 5.62 15.66 -37.68
CA ASN A 564 5.97 16.40 -38.91
C ASN A 564 7.43 16.20 -39.38
N GLY A 565 8.00 15.01 -39.16
CA GLY A 565 9.39 14.70 -39.49
C GLY A 565 10.44 15.27 -38.52
N LEU A 566 10.02 15.97 -37.46
CA LEU A 566 10.91 16.47 -36.41
C LEU A 566 11.14 15.40 -35.35
N GLN A 567 12.34 15.38 -34.77
CA GLN A 567 12.69 14.49 -33.66
C GLN A 567 13.14 15.35 -32.47
N PHE A 568 12.47 15.20 -31.34
CA PHE A 568 12.74 15.96 -30.11
C PHE A 568 13.53 15.06 -29.17
N ARG A 569 14.77 15.45 -28.87
CA ARG A 569 15.75 14.64 -28.12
C ARG A 569 15.74 14.94 -26.63
N THR A 570 15.41 16.16 -26.25
CA THR A 570 15.39 16.60 -24.84
C THR A 570 13.96 16.77 -24.32
N LEU A 571 13.79 16.79 -23.00
CA LEU A 571 12.48 17.01 -22.39
C LEU A 571 12.01 18.45 -22.62
N GLU A 572 12.93 19.41 -22.63
CA GLU A 572 12.68 20.83 -22.91
C GLU A 572 12.11 21.03 -24.32
N GLU A 573 12.74 20.41 -25.33
CA GLU A 573 12.25 20.44 -26.72
C GLU A 573 10.84 19.85 -26.83
N VAL A 574 10.58 18.76 -26.10
CA VAL A 574 9.24 18.15 -26.05
C VAL A 574 8.25 19.08 -25.38
N ILE A 575 8.58 19.74 -24.27
CA ILE A 575 7.68 20.68 -23.59
C ILE A 575 7.37 21.88 -24.47
N GLU A 576 8.35 22.42 -25.18
CA GLU A 576 8.14 23.55 -26.09
C GLU A 576 7.19 23.18 -27.25
N TYR A 577 7.37 22.00 -27.85
CA TYR A 577 6.52 21.48 -28.91
C TYR A 577 5.12 21.08 -28.40
N VAL A 578 5.08 20.33 -27.29
CA VAL A 578 3.88 19.72 -26.72
C VAL A 578 3.14 20.67 -25.79
N LYS A 579 3.65 21.85 -25.43
CA LYS A 579 3.06 22.78 -24.43
C LYS A 579 2.14 22.08 -23.41
N PRO A 580 2.68 21.13 -22.62
CA PRO A 580 1.87 20.22 -21.83
C PRO A 580 1.15 20.93 -20.69
N THR A 581 0.10 20.29 -20.21
CA THR A 581 -0.65 20.70 -19.00
C THR A 581 -0.35 19.79 -17.82
N ALA A 582 0.12 18.58 -18.10
CA ALA A 582 0.59 17.63 -17.11
C ALA A 582 1.94 17.04 -17.50
N LEU A 583 2.84 16.92 -16.52
CA LEU A 583 4.13 16.25 -16.65
C LEU A 583 4.22 15.12 -15.60
N VAL A 584 4.40 13.89 -16.07
CA VAL A 584 4.46 12.68 -15.23
C VAL A 584 5.85 12.04 -15.36
N GLY A 585 6.56 11.87 -14.24
CA GLY A 585 7.89 11.30 -14.15
C GLY A 585 7.87 9.87 -13.63
N LEU A 586 8.40 8.94 -14.43
CA LEU A 586 8.46 7.49 -14.17
C LEU A 586 9.82 6.92 -14.64
N THR A 587 10.91 7.64 -14.39
CA THR A 587 12.25 7.33 -14.94
C THR A 587 13.26 6.73 -13.96
N ALA A 588 13.03 6.87 -12.65
CA ALA A 588 14.02 6.65 -11.60
C ALA A 588 15.34 7.42 -11.83
N THR A 589 15.25 8.63 -12.38
CA THR A 589 16.41 9.51 -12.63
C THR A 589 16.24 10.82 -11.87
N TYR A 590 17.05 11.00 -10.84
CA TYR A 590 16.99 12.18 -9.98
C TYR A 590 17.33 13.47 -10.73
N GLY A 591 16.56 14.53 -10.45
CA GLY A 591 16.86 15.88 -10.92
C GLY A 591 16.62 16.12 -12.41
N ILE A 592 15.91 15.21 -13.09
CA ILE A 592 15.59 15.35 -14.52
C ILE A 592 14.53 16.42 -14.78
N PHE A 593 13.71 16.76 -13.77
CA PHE A 593 12.80 17.90 -13.84
C PHE A 593 13.53 19.12 -13.28
N THR A 594 14.29 19.78 -14.15
CA THR A 594 15.05 20.99 -13.83
C THR A 594 14.14 22.21 -13.67
N GLU A 595 14.68 23.31 -13.14
CA GLU A 595 13.97 24.59 -13.06
C GLU A 595 13.47 25.05 -14.43
N SER A 596 14.28 24.88 -15.48
CA SER A 596 13.88 25.24 -16.85
C SER A 596 12.71 24.38 -17.35
N VAL A 597 12.72 23.07 -17.07
CA VAL A 597 11.63 22.14 -17.43
C VAL A 597 10.33 22.53 -16.72
N ILE A 598 10.39 22.77 -15.41
CA ILE A 598 9.20 23.10 -14.61
C ILE A 598 8.68 24.50 -14.93
N GLY A 599 9.57 25.47 -15.14
CA GLY A 599 9.21 26.81 -15.60
C GLY A 599 8.53 26.78 -16.99
N ALA A 600 9.03 25.95 -17.92
CA ALA A 600 8.41 25.79 -19.24
C ALA A 600 7.04 25.10 -19.18
N LEU A 601 6.85 24.12 -18.28
CA LEU A 601 5.54 23.54 -17.98
C LEU A 601 4.57 24.59 -17.46
N LYS A 602 4.99 25.40 -16.47
CA LYS A 602 4.19 26.50 -15.93
C LYS A 602 3.79 27.50 -17.03
N ALA A 603 4.76 27.98 -17.80
CA ALA A 603 4.52 28.92 -18.88
C ALA A 603 3.53 28.38 -19.93
N SER A 604 3.60 27.08 -20.24
CA SER A 604 2.66 26.40 -21.15
C SER A 604 1.22 26.44 -20.62
N VAL A 605 1.03 26.28 -19.32
CA VAL A 605 -0.29 26.27 -18.67
C VAL A 605 -0.85 27.68 -18.50
N ASP A 606 -0.02 28.62 -18.05
CA ASP A 606 -0.40 30.03 -17.87
C ASP A 606 -0.84 30.67 -19.19
N ALA A 607 -0.19 30.31 -20.30
CA ALA A 607 -0.57 30.77 -21.64
C ALA A 607 -2.00 30.37 -22.05
N GLY A 608 -2.59 29.37 -21.39
CA GLY A 608 -3.98 28.95 -21.61
C GLY A 608 -5.03 29.84 -20.92
N GLY A 609 -4.64 30.68 -19.97
CA GLY A 609 -5.54 31.60 -19.27
C GLY A 609 -5.33 31.65 -17.75
N PRO A 610 -5.93 32.66 -17.08
CA PRO A 610 -5.73 32.89 -15.65
C PRO A 610 -6.34 31.77 -14.78
N GLY A 611 -5.70 31.50 -13.65
CA GLY A 611 -6.17 30.52 -12.67
C GLY A 611 -5.93 29.05 -13.06
N ARG A 612 -5.30 28.79 -14.21
CA ARG A 612 -4.86 27.45 -14.60
C ARG A 612 -3.62 27.05 -13.81
N ARG A 613 -3.49 25.76 -13.49
CA ARG A 613 -2.44 25.22 -12.62
C ARG A 613 -1.77 24.00 -13.26
N PRO A 614 -0.43 23.94 -13.31
CA PRO A 614 0.28 22.81 -13.91
C PRO A 614 0.19 21.56 -13.02
N ILE A 615 -0.07 20.40 -13.65
CA ILE A 615 -0.05 19.10 -12.97
C ILE A 615 1.36 18.52 -13.09
N LEU A 616 2.02 18.22 -11.96
CA LEU A 616 3.40 17.70 -11.94
C LEU A 616 3.51 16.50 -11.01
N PHE A 617 3.73 15.31 -11.57
CA PHE A 617 3.78 14.05 -10.83
C PHE A 617 5.16 13.38 -10.93
N PRO A 618 6.15 13.70 -10.07
CA PRO A 618 7.43 12.98 -9.98
C PRO A 618 7.28 11.69 -9.16
N LEU A 619 6.95 10.58 -9.81
CA LEU A 619 6.49 9.35 -9.16
C LEU A 619 7.59 8.34 -8.86
N SER A 620 8.84 8.62 -9.24
CA SER A 620 9.94 7.68 -9.03
C SER A 620 10.29 7.49 -7.56
N ASN A 621 10.62 6.24 -7.21
CA ASN A 621 10.99 5.80 -5.87
C ASN A 621 12.39 5.15 -5.86
N PRO A 622 13.15 5.25 -4.76
CA PRO A 622 12.91 6.05 -3.54
C PRO A 622 13.19 7.56 -3.76
N LEU A 623 13.15 8.37 -2.70
CA LEU A 623 13.38 9.82 -2.73
C LEU A 623 14.65 10.23 -3.52
N THR A 624 15.73 9.44 -3.41
CA THR A 624 17.00 9.66 -4.12
C THR A 624 16.91 9.45 -5.63
N LYS A 625 15.74 9.03 -6.13
CA LYS A 625 15.41 8.81 -7.55
C LYS A 625 14.24 9.67 -8.03
N ALA A 626 13.66 10.52 -7.17
CA ALA A 626 12.56 11.42 -7.54
C ALA A 626 13.02 12.46 -8.56
N GLU A 627 12.19 12.74 -9.56
CA GLU A 627 12.53 13.63 -10.68
C GLU A 627 12.80 15.09 -10.24
N CYS A 628 12.11 15.56 -9.19
CA CYS A 628 12.37 16.81 -8.46
C CYS A 628 11.87 16.70 -7.02
N THR A 629 12.24 17.65 -6.16
CA THR A 629 11.69 17.75 -4.80
C THR A 629 10.37 18.53 -4.78
N PHE A 630 9.60 18.38 -3.71
CA PHE A 630 8.38 19.17 -3.50
C PHE A 630 8.67 20.67 -3.37
N GLU A 631 9.72 21.04 -2.63
CA GLU A 631 10.16 22.42 -2.46
C GLU A 631 10.54 23.07 -3.80
N GLN A 632 11.28 22.35 -4.65
CA GLN A 632 11.64 22.80 -6.00
C GLN A 632 10.38 23.04 -6.84
N ALA A 633 9.44 22.08 -6.86
CA ALA A 633 8.20 22.20 -7.61
C ALA A 633 7.36 23.40 -7.17
N VAL A 634 7.22 23.63 -5.85
CA VAL A 634 6.47 24.78 -5.32
C VAL A 634 7.16 26.09 -5.68
N THR A 635 8.47 26.18 -5.47
CA THR A 635 9.26 27.40 -5.70
C THR A 635 9.25 27.79 -7.17
N TRP A 636 9.57 26.85 -8.07
CA TRP A 636 9.67 27.13 -9.52
C TRP A 636 8.31 27.29 -10.21
N THR A 637 7.21 27.16 -9.47
CA THR A 637 5.86 27.40 -10.00
C THR A 637 5.09 28.48 -9.24
N ASP A 638 5.75 29.23 -8.34
CA ASP A 638 5.10 30.23 -7.49
C ASP A 638 3.91 29.67 -6.69
N GLY A 639 4.02 28.42 -6.24
CA GLY A 639 2.97 27.72 -5.50
C GLY A 639 1.76 27.25 -6.32
N THR A 640 1.76 27.46 -7.64
CA THR A 640 0.61 27.11 -8.49
C THR A 640 0.54 25.62 -8.84
N VAL A 641 1.61 24.84 -8.67
CA VAL A 641 1.65 23.42 -9.04
C VAL A 641 0.61 22.58 -8.29
N ILE A 642 0.05 21.59 -8.98
CA ILE A 642 -0.64 20.44 -8.38
C ILE A 642 0.36 19.29 -8.40
N PHE A 643 0.93 19.02 -7.22
CA PHE A 643 2.04 18.10 -7.06
C PHE A 643 1.59 16.78 -6.44
N ALA A 644 2.09 15.66 -6.96
CA ALA A 644 2.04 14.37 -6.28
C ALA A 644 3.26 13.50 -6.57
N SER A 645 3.88 12.93 -5.54
CA SER A 645 5.08 12.10 -5.67
C SER A 645 4.84 10.64 -5.28
N GLY A 646 5.75 9.76 -5.68
CA GLY A 646 5.75 8.36 -5.22
C GLY A 646 6.25 8.25 -3.76
N SER A 647 7.30 9.00 -3.44
CA SER A 647 7.93 9.03 -2.11
C SER A 647 7.37 10.16 -1.24
N PRO A 648 7.36 10.01 0.10
CA PRO A 648 6.84 11.04 1.00
C PRO A 648 7.78 12.25 1.05
N PHE A 649 7.20 13.46 1.03
CA PHE A 649 7.89 14.73 1.31
C PHE A 649 7.28 15.40 2.55
N SER A 650 8.06 16.28 3.18
CA SER A 650 7.56 17.16 4.23
C SER A 650 6.79 18.34 3.62
N SER A 651 5.85 18.92 4.38
CA SER A 651 5.25 20.21 4.05
C SER A 651 6.31 21.29 3.91
N PHE A 652 6.04 22.28 3.05
CA PHE A 652 6.96 23.37 2.77
C PHE A 652 6.28 24.71 3.05
N THR A 653 6.90 25.54 3.88
CA THR A 653 6.34 26.86 4.27
C THR A 653 7.16 27.97 3.63
N VAL A 654 6.50 28.77 2.79
CA VAL A 654 7.06 29.99 2.22
C VAL A 654 6.71 31.14 3.15
N LYS A 655 7.75 31.79 3.68
CA LYS A 655 7.58 33.00 4.51
C LYS A 655 7.36 34.21 3.61
N SER A 656 6.33 34.99 3.92
CA SER A 656 6.02 36.24 3.23
C SER A 656 5.77 37.33 4.28
N ASP A 657 5.93 38.61 3.89
CA ASP A 657 5.74 39.75 4.79
C ASP A 657 4.29 39.86 5.30
N ASP A 658 3.32 39.36 4.54
CA ASP A 658 1.89 39.40 4.89
C ASP A 658 1.43 38.16 5.68
N GLN A 659 1.76 36.95 5.20
CA GLN A 659 1.36 35.69 5.83
C GLN A 659 2.22 34.51 5.38
N ASP A 660 2.60 33.63 6.32
CA ASP A 660 3.24 32.35 6.01
C ASP A 660 2.25 31.41 5.29
N ILE A 661 2.64 30.94 4.10
CA ILE A 661 1.84 29.97 3.33
C ILE A 661 2.50 28.60 3.44
N THR A 662 1.75 27.60 3.92
CA THR A 662 2.21 26.21 3.99
C THR A 662 1.58 25.37 2.89
N TYR A 663 2.43 24.75 2.08
CA TYR A 663 2.05 23.83 1.02
C TYR A 663 2.19 22.39 1.51
N HIS A 664 1.25 21.54 1.11
CA HIS A 664 1.18 20.13 1.52
C HIS A 664 1.41 19.20 0.31
N PRO A 665 2.37 18.26 0.40
CA PRO A 665 2.62 17.33 -0.70
C PRO A 665 1.56 16.22 -0.73
N ASN A 666 1.17 15.82 -1.93
CA ASN A 666 0.40 14.61 -2.15
C ASN A 666 1.34 13.42 -2.40
N GLN A 667 0.94 12.23 -1.98
CA GLN A 667 1.69 11.00 -2.25
C GLN A 667 0.82 9.99 -3.02
N GLY A 668 1.16 9.75 -4.29
CA GLY A 668 0.55 8.73 -5.13
C GLY A 668 1.12 7.35 -4.85
N ASN A 669 0.90 6.83 -3.64
CA ASN A 669 1.37 5.50 -3.24
C ASN A 669 0.32 4.42 -3.53
N ASN A 670 0.72 3.32 -4.16
CA ASN A 670 -0.17 2.21 -4.51
C ASN A 670 -0.96 1.62 -3.32
N VAL A 671 -0.52 1.85 -2.06
CA VAL A 671 -1.26 1.44 -0.85
C VAL A 671 -2.69 1.97 -0.79
N TYR A 672 -3.01 3.05 -1.52
CA TYR A 672 -4.39 3.54 -1.61
C TYR A 672 -5.32 2.67 -2.46
N VAL A 673 -4.79 1.81 -3.32
CA VAL A 673 -5.59 1.03 -4.28
C VAL A 673 -5.46 -0.48 -4.09
N PHE A 674 -4.24 -1.02 -3.99
CA PHE A 674 -4.06 -2.48 -4.00
C PHE A 674 -4.77 -3.17 -2.83
N PRO A 675 -4.79 -2.63 -1.58
CA PRO A 675 -5.49 -3.28 -0.48
C PRO A 675 -7.00 -3.41 -0.77
N GLY A 676 -7.61 -2.35 -1.28
CA GLY A 676 -9.02 -2.33 -1.65
C GLY A 676 -9.34 -3.21 -2.87
N ILE A 677 -8.46 -3.26 -3.87
CA ILE A 677 -8.60 -4.15 -5.03
C ILE A 677 -8.60 -5.62 -4.57
N GLY A 678 -7.61 -6.03 -3.78
CA GLY A 678 -7.54 -7.40 -3.27
C GLY A 678 -8.73 -7.76 -2.38
N LEU A 679 -9.07 -6.91 -1.40
CA LEU A 679 -10.22 -7.14 -0.52
C LEU A 679 -11.54 -7.22 -1.30
N GLY A 680 -11.78 -6.27 -2.22
CA GLY A 680 -13.00 -6.27 -3.04
C GLY A 680 -13.11 -7.50 -3.93
N THR A 681 -11.99 -7.95 -4.51
CA THR A 681 -11.93 -9.18 -5.33
C THR A 681 -12.27 -10.42 -4.50
N ILE A 682 -11.70 -10.54 -3.30
CA ILE A 682 -11.95 -11.64 -2.36
C ILE A 682 -13.42 -11.66 -1.92
N LEU A 683 -13.92 -10.52 -1.42
CA LEU A 683 -15.27 -10.44 -0.87
C LEU A 683 -16.35 -10.60 -1.94
N ALA A 684 -16.11 -10.15 -3.18
CA ALA A 684 -16.99 -10.41 -4.31
C ALA A 684 -16.95 -11.85 -4.80
N LYS A 685 -16.03 -12.68 -4.28
CA LYS A 685 -15.69 -14.00 -4.82
C LYS A 685 -15.47 -13.92 -6.34
N ALA A 686 -14.70 -12.93 -6.78
CA ALA A 686 -14.56 -12.68 -8.21
C ALA A 686 -13.81 -13.85 -8.89
N SER A 687 -14.28 -14.26 -10.06
CA SER A 687 -13.64 -15.31 -10.87
C SER A 687 -12.36 -14.83 -11.57
N ARG A 688 -12.25 -13.51 -11.81
CA ARG A 688 -11.05 -12.82 -12.33
C ARG A 688 -11.09 -11.33 -11.96
N VAL A 689 -9.96 -10.64 -12.07
CA VAL A 689 -9.88 -9.17 -11.95
C VAL A 689 -10.03 -8.54 -13.34
N THR A 690 -10.97 -7.61 -13.50
CA THR A 690 -11.25 -6.95 -14.79
C THR A 690 -10.64 -5.56 -14.87
N ASP A 691 -10.45 -5.02 -16.08
CA ASP A 691 -10.03 -3.61 -16.24
C ASP A 691 -11.01 -2.63 -15.61
N ASN A 692 -12.31 -2.91 -15.70
CA ASN A 692 -13.32 -2.04 -15.10
C ASN A 692 -13.28 -2.06 -13.57
N MET A 693 -12.88 -3.17 -12.92
CA MET A 693 -12.56 -3.19 -11.49
C MET A 693 -11.36 -2.28 -11.16
N ILE A 694 -10.31 -2.30 -11.98
CA ILE A 694 -9.12 -1.43 -11.81
C ILE A 694 -9.48 0.05 -12.03
N TYR A 695 -10.23 0.38 -13.08
CA TYR A 695 -10.69 1.74 -13.31
C TYR A 695 -11.58 2.23 -12.16
N THR A 696 -12.49 1.37 -11.70
CA THR A 696 -13.42 1.70 -10.62
C THR A 696 -12.69 1.94 -9.30
N SER A 697 -11.60 1.20 -9.02
CA SER A 697 -10.78 1.46 -7.82
C SER A 697 -10.15 2.85 -7.84
N ALA A 698 -9.63 3.29 -9.00
CA ALA A 698 -9.08 4.62 -9.20
C ALA A 698 -10.13 5.73 -9.01
N ALA A 699 -11.30 5.56 -9.65
CA ALA A 699 -12.40 6.51 -9.55
C ALA A 699 -12.95 6.60 -8.11
N ALA A 700 -13.02 5.46 -7.41
CA ALA A 700 -13.42 5.40 -6.01
C ALA A 700 -12.41 6.13 -5.10
N LEU A 701 -11.11 5.91 -5.30
CA LEU A 701 -10.05 6.61 -4.56
C LEU A 701 -10.19 8.13 -4.67
N ALA A 702 -10.39 8.65 -5.88
CA ALA A 702 -10.57 10.09 -6.11
C ALA A 702 -11.77 10.68 -5.35
N GLY A 703 -12.78 9.85 -5.06
CA GLY A 703 -13.98 10.23 -4.31
C GLY A 703 -13.88 10.07 -2.78
N THR A 704 -12.72 9.69 -2.23
CA THR A 704 -12.57 9.40 -0.79
C THR A 704 -12.10 10.60 0.07
N LEU A 705 -11.75 11.71 -0.57
CA LEU A 705 -11.31 12.93 0.11
C LEU A 705 -12.41 13.48 1.01
N ASN A 706 -12.06 13.93 2.21
CA ASN A 706 -12.98 14.66 3.08
C ASN A 706 -12.94 16.17 2.78
N ALA A 707 -13.83 16.94 3.43
CA ALA A 707 -13.93 18.39 3.19
C ALA A 707 -12.65 19.17 3.52
N GLU A 708 -11.91 18.76 4.55
CA GLU A 708 -10.65 19.38 4.97
C GLU A 708 -9.55 19.12 3.93
N GLU A 709 -9.37 17.88 3.51
CA GLU A 709 -8.39 17.49 2.49
C GLU A 709 -8.66 18.19 1.15
N VAL A 710 -9.93 18.31 0.75
CA VAL A 710 -10.33 19.08 -0.44
C VAL A 710 -9.99 20.56 -0.28
N GLN A 711 -10.26 21.16 0.89
CA GLN A 711 -9.93 22.56 1.17
C GLN A 711 -8.42 22.81 1.15
N MET A 712 -7.61 21.83 1.58
CA MET A 712 -6.14 21.87 1.51
C MET A 712 -5.60 21.66 0.08
N GLY A 713 -6.45 21.37 -0.89
CA GLY A 713 -6.05 21.10 -2.28
C GLY A 713 -5.35 19.76 -2.46
N LEU A 714 -5.63 18.79 -1.59
CA LEU A 714 -5.13 17.43 -1.72
C LEU A 714 -5.89 16.65 -2.80
N ILE A 715 -5.20 15.71 -3.44
CA ILE A 715 -5.75 14.79 -4.45
C ILE A 715 -5.73 13.33 -3.97
N TYR A 716 -5.13 13.07 -2.81
CA TYR A 716 -5.22 11.80 -2.08
C TYR A 716 -5.57 12.06 -0.61
N PRO A 717 -6.29 11.15 0.06
CA PRO A 717 -6.58 11.31 1.48
C PRO A 717 -5.30 11.25 2.31
N HIS A 718 -5.37 11.67 3.58
CA HIS A 718 -4.27 11.44 4.51
C HIS A 718 -4.04 9.93 4.73
N ILE A 719 -2.78 9.53 4.94
CA ILE A 719 -2.40 8.11 5.04
C ILE A 719 -3.05 7.43 6.25
N GLU A 720 -3.33 8.18 7.31
CA GLU A 720 -4.08 7.74 8.49
C GLU A 720 -5.50 7.25 8.13
N ARG A 721 -6.07 7.73 7.02
CA ARG A 721 -7.39 7.34 6.50
C ARG A 721 -7.32 6.28 5.40
N VAL A 722 -6.16 5.69 5.14
CA VAL A 722 -6.00 4.66 4.09
C VAL A 722 -6.94 3.46 4.28
N ARG A 723 -7.32 3.16 5.54
CA ARG A 723 -8.26 2.09 5.85
C ARG A 723 -9.70 2.41 5.48
N ASP A 724 -10.13 3.64 5.71
CA ASP A 724 -11.44 4.13 5.26
C ASP A 724 -11.49 4.18 3.73
N ALA A 725 -10.41 4.65 3.10
CA ALA A 725 -10.30 4.68 1.64
C ALA A 725 -10.35 3.27 1.03
N SER A 726 -9.62 2.31 1.61
CA SER A 726 -9.58 0.91 1.16
C SER A 726 -10.95 0.24 1.24
N LEU A 727 -11.76 0.57 2.26
CA LEU A 727 -13.14 0.08 2.37
C LEU A 727 -14.01 0.57 1.20
N ILE A 728 -13.93 1.86 0.87
CA ILE A 728 -14.68 2.45 -0.26
C ILE A 728 -14.21 1.85 -1.58
N VAL A 729 -12.90 1.73 -1.77
CA VAL A 729 -12.33 1.08 -2.96
C VAL A 729 -12.81 -0.37 -3.08
N ALA A 730 -12.76 -1.14 -1.99
CA ALA A 730 -13.25 -2.52 -1.98
C ALA A 730 -14.74 -2.62 -2.34
N ARG A 731 -15.58 -1.74 -1.77
CA ARG A 731 -17.01 -1.66 -2.10
C ARG A 731 -17.22 -1.45 -3.60
N GLU A 732 -16.56 -0.46 -4.18
CA GLU A 732 -16.76 -0.13 -5.60
C GLU A 732 -16.18 -1.20 -6.53
N VAL A 733 -15.07 -1.84 -6.14
CA VAL A 733 -14.52 -3.02 -6.82
C VAL A 733 -15.51 -4.20 -6.78
N MET A 734 -16.17 -4.45 -5.64
CA MET A 734 -17.20 -5.48 -5.54
C MET A 734 -18.37 -5.18 -6.50
N LYS A 735 -18.85 -3.93 -6.52
CA LYS A 735 -19.92 -3.53 -7.46
C LYS A 735 -19.49 -3.67 -8.92
N ALA A 736 -18.25 -3.34 -9.25
CA ALA A 736 -17.69 -3.54 -10.59
C ALA A 736 -17.65 -5.03 -10.96
N ALA A 737 -17.22 -5.89 -10.04
CA ALA A 737 -17.22 -7.34 -10.24
C ALA A 737 -18.62 -7.89 -10.55
N ARG A 738 -19.67 -7.41 -9.87
CA ARG A 738 -21.07 -7.77 -10.19
C ARG A 738 -21.46 -7.28 -11.58
N ARG A 739 -21.21 -6.00 -11.90
CA ARG A 739 -21.55 -5.41 -13.21
C ARG A 739 -20.87 -6.14 -14.38
N ASP A 740 -19.65 -6.61 -14.18
CA ASP A 740 -18.88 -7.33 -15.19
C ASP A 740 -19.23 -8.83 -15.26
N GLY A 741 -20.17 -9.31 -14.43
CA GLY A 741 -20.58 -10.70 -14.38
C GLY A 741 -19.51 -11.66 -13.87
N VAL A 742 -18.56 -11.17 -13.06
CA VAL A 742 -17.47 -11.98 -12.50
C VAL A 742 -17.61 -12.27 -11.02
N SER A 743 -18.57 -11.66 -10.32
CA SER A 743 -18.88 -12.00 -8.92
C SER A 743 -19.63 -13.32 -8.80
N GLU A 744 -19.20 -14.18 -7.89
CA GLU A 744 -19.85 -15.46 -7.56
C GLU A 744 -20.73 -15.37 -6.29
N LEU A 745 -21.07 -14.15 -5.84
CA LEU A 745 -22.01 -13.96 -4.73
C LEU A 745 -23.46 -14.19 -5.16
N PRO A 746 -24.34 -14.67 -4.26
CA PRO A 746 -25.76 -14.87 -4.57
C PRO A 746 -26.48 -13.56 -4.93
N GLU A 747 -27.38 -13.60 -5.92
CA GLU A 747 -28.14 -12.43 -6.35
C GLU A 747 -29.03 -11.84 -5.25
N GLU A 748 -29.57 -12.69 -4.37
CA GLU A 748 -30.37 -12.26 -3.21
C GLU A 748 -29.61 -11.27 -2.31
N GLN A 749 -28.30 -11.51 -2.12
CA GLN A 749 -27.45 -10.65 -1.30
C GLN A 749 -27.24 -9.28 -1.97
N TRP A 750 -27.16 -9.26 -3.29
CA TRP A 750 -27.03 -8.04 -4.05
C TRP A 750 -28.31 -7.20 -4.06
N LEU A 751 -29.48 -7.85 -4.15
CA LEU A 751 -30.78 -7.18 -4.06
C LEU A 751 -30.95 -6.45 -2.72
N GLU A 752 -30.50 -7.06 -1.62
CA GLU A 752 -30.47 -6.41 -0.31
C GLU A 752 -29.61 -5.13 -0.35
N TRP A 753 -28.41 -5.18 -0.92
CA TRP A 753 -27.54 -4.00 -1.00
C TRP A 753 -28.05 -2.93 -1.95
N GLU A 754 -28.82 -3.29 -2.98
CA GLU A 754 -29.49 -2.31 -3.84
C GLU A 754 -30.65 -1.61 -3.13
N GLU A 755 -31.40 -2.33 -2.29
CA GLU A 755 -32.49 -1.75 -1.50
C GLU A 755 -31.98 -0.81 -0.40
N TRP A 756 -30.94 -1.23 0.32
CA TRP A 756 -30.43 -0.51 1.50
C TRP A 756 -29.21 0.38 1.22
N GLY A 757 -28.68 0.32 0.00
CA GLY A 757 -27.56 1.12 -0.50
C GLY A 757 -26.20 0.78 0.13
N ASP A 758 -25.24 1.66 -0.13
CA ASP A 758 -23.84 1.55 0.31
C ASP A 758 -23.67 1.25 1.81
N PRO A 759 -24.46 1.82 2.75
CA PRO A 759 -24.30 1.50 4.17
C PRO A 759 -24.50 0.02 4.51
N ALA A 760 -25.33 -0.72 3.75
CA ALA A 760 -25.51 -2.15 3.98
C ALA A 760 -24.30 -2.96 3.51
N LEU A 761 -23.77 -2.63 2.32
CA LEU A 761 -22.55 -3.25 1.81
C LEU A 761 -21.33 -2.89 2.66
N ASP A 762 -21.23 -1.66 3.16
CA ASP A 762 -20.18 -1.24 4.10
C ASP A 762 -20.24 -2.04 5.41
N ARG A 763 -21.44 -2.28 5.96
CA ARG A 763 -21.61 -3.14 7.14
C ARG A 763 -21.15 -4.57 6.87
N PHE A 764 -21.48 -5.11 5.68
CA PHE A 764 -20.99 -6.42 5.27
C PHE A 764 -19.47 -6.46 5.24
N ILE A 765 -18.81 -5.50 4.57
CA ILE A 765 -17.35 -5.42 4.49
C ILE A 765 -16.75 -5.30 5.90
N LYS A 766 -17.24 -4.36 6.73
CA LYS A 766 -16.76 -4.15 8.10
C LYS A 766 -16.88 -5.40 8.98
N SER A 767 -17.90 -6.23 8.76
CA SER A 767 -18.07 -7.49 9.49
C SER A 767 -17.10 -8.60 9.07
N ARG A 768 -16.34 -8.41 7.99
CA ARG A 768 -15.43 -9.41 7.39
C ARG A 768 -13.97 -9.00 7.43
N ILE A 769 -13.67 -7.74 7.70
CA ILE A 769 -12.29 -7.27 7.83
C ILE A 769 -11.75 -7.56 9.24
N TYR A 770 -10.49 -7.94 9.31
CA TYR A 770 -9.73 -8.16 10.54
C TYR A 770 -9.54 -6.86 11.32
N ASP A 771 -9.89 -6.85 12.60
CA ASP A 771 -9.62 -5.77 13.53
C ASP A 771 -8.91 -6.34 14.78
N PRO A 772 -7.64 -5.95 15.04
CA PRO A 772 -6.88 -6.46 16.18
C PRO A 772 -7.38 -5.98 17.56
N GLN A 773 -8.48 -5.21 17.63
CA GLN A 773 -9.14 -4.86 18.89
C GLN A 773 -10.25 -5.83 19.33
N LEU A 774 -10.83 -6.58 18.40
CA LEU A 774 -11.93 -7.53 18.63
C LEU A 774 -11.36 -8.92 18.95
#